data_AF-A0A5N6KIT2-F1
#
_entry.id   AF-A0A5N6KIT2-F1
#
_cell.length_a   1.000
_cell.length_b   1.000
_cell.length_c   1.000
_cell.angle_alpha   90.00
_cell.angle_beta   90.00
_cell.angle_gamma   90.00
#
_symmetry.space_group_name_H-M   'P 1'
#
loop_
_entity.id
_entity.type
_entity.pdbx_description
1 polymer ?
#
loop_
_entity_poly.entity_id
_entity_poly.type
_entity_poly.pdbx_seq_one_letter_code
_entity_poly.pdbx_strand_id
1 'polypeptide(L)'
;MRLTSEAKSRFEHDDLMDRGRALIEESIKFGVTHMRAFVEVDFGVEMKCLDAGLELKAEFRDKCYIQICVFAQDPIFSHDHGSRSMTDLLENAIQKHEVEVLGSTPYVEKSLELQEENIKWTIETAKLYQLHLDFHLDYHLNEHQKPMVYSAIERLHRINWTTNYEHKEFRTVVFGHCTRLTLLDGNEWHKLRQEIRDLPVSFVGLPTSDLFMMGRPDEATGGSIRVRGTLQVIEMIKKYDFNVALGINNVGNAFTPQGTCDPMSLTSLGVGIYQAGTKADAQILLECVSTRARQAIGIYVEHNINSNLDIGSPSSFVIFGTKGSRNFRARKSIQELVYDAGFERTTIFEGNEISSLVSSQYSLYSTTHSEMHDPFPIPPSQWLSQAVQPFADYFHLTTLPLHIHEVLGSFLAYTFINKVVAPQVSIRLFPEKYSKFSAERKLNWDVHVVSLCQSSLINVLALWVMFVDEERKNMTAQERVHGYTGAAGMIQGLATGYFLWDLMITLQNLRVFGIGMLAHATSALLVFSFGFRPFVNFYGCTFILYELSSPFLNFHWFFDKLDMTGSKPQLYNGIALLFTFFCCRLVWGTYQSLRVYQDVWRSMHNQPSSSASINIDALANGTASALDAAAGHSATPIHNDIMRFANDEFIPLWLGFTYLGSNLVLNTLNFYWFGKMIEAVRKRFQPTKEGRQKDKAIAIKSTGANGKTRISVEESEVRRRKALDDNEPIAAVS
;
A
#
# COMPACT_ATOMS: atom_id res chain seq x y z
N MET A 1 -14.75 29.09 -25.59
CA MET A 1 -15.91 29.92 -25.20
C MET A 1 -17.21 29.12 -25.19
N ARG A 2 -17.78 28.66 -26.33
CA ARG A 2 -19.05 27.89 -26.33
C ARG A 2 -19.08 26.70 -25.35
N LEU A 3 -18.05 25.85 -25.40
CA LEU A 3 -17.91 24.70 -24.49
C LEU A 3 -17.85 25.10 -23.00
N THR A 4 -17.24 26.25 -22.69
CA THR A 4 -17.12 26.77 -21.32
C THR A 4 -18.50 27.22 -20.82
N SER A 5 -19.25 27.99 -21.62
CA SER A 5 -20.59 28.43 -21.26
C SER A 5 -21.58 27.26 -21.09
N GLU A 6 -21.48 26.22 -21.92
CA GLU A 6 -22.26 24.98 -21.79
C GLU A 6 -21.89 24.17 -20.54
N ALA A 7 -20.63 24.25 -20.07
CA ALA A 7 -20.23 23.61 -18.82
C ALA A 7 -20.78 24.37 -17.60
N LYS A 8 -20.67 25.71 -17.60
CA LYS A 8 -21.18 26.58 -16.52
C LYS A 8 -22.67 26.38 -16.25
N SER A 9 -23.48 26.20 -17.30
CA SER A 9 -24.93 26.02 -17.15
C SER A 9 -25.34 24.73 -16.43
N ARG A 10 -24.41 23.79 -16.24
CA ARG A 10 -24.63 22.52 -15.52
C ARG A 10 -24.05 22.52 -14.11
N PHE A 11 -23.54 23.66 -13.62
CA PHE A 11 -22.96 23.72 -12.29
C PHE A 11 -24.03 23.58 -11.22
N GLU A 12 -23.89 22.54 -10.42
CA GLU A 12 -24.63 22.28 -9.20
C GLU A 12 -23.67 22.37 -8.01
N HIS A 13 -24.20 22.72 -6.84
CA HIS A 13 -23.39 22.92 -5.63
C HIS A 13 -22.54 21.69 -5.29
N ASP A 14 -23.17 20.51 -5.25
CA ASP A 14 -22.48 19.26 -4.92
C ASP A 14 -21.36 18.92 -5.92
N ASP A 15 -21.56 19.19 -7.22
CA ASP A 15 -20.54 19.01 -8.26
C ASP A 15 -19.34 19.95 -8.05
N LEU A 16 -19.61 21.22 -7.69
CA LEU A 16 -18.56 22.18 -7.38
C LEU A 16 -17.77 21.78 -6.13
N MET A 17 -18.46 21.31 -5.09
CA MET A 17 -17.85 20.80 -3.87
C MET A 17 -16.96 19.58 -4.14
N ASP A 18 -17.46 18.59 -4.90
CA ASP A 18 -16.71 17.37 -5.18
C ASP A 18 -15.46 17.64 -6.04
N ARG A 19 -15.59 18.44 -7.10
CA ARG A 19 -14.44 18.80 -7.95
C ARG A 19 -13.44 19.68 -7.22
N GLY A 20 -13.92 20.67 -6.47
CA GLY A 20 -13.07 21.56 -5.68
C GLY A 20 -12.31 20.80 -4.59
N ARG A 21 -13.00 19.93 -3.85
CA ARG A 21 -12.39 19.05 -2.83
C ARG A 21 -11.30 18.16 -3.43
N ALA A 22 -11.59 17.48 -4.54
CA ALA A 22 -10.62 16.62 -5.20
C ALA A 22 -9.36 17.39 -5.61
N LEU A 23 -9.52 18.60 -6.19
CA LEU A 23 -8.40 19.45 -6.61
C LEU A 23 -7.56 19.92 -5.41
N ILE A 24 -8.20 20.32 -4.32
CA ILE A 24 -7.52 20.76 -3.09
C ILE A 24 -6.76 19.60 -2.45
N GLU A 25 -7.39 18.43 -2.31
CA GLU A 25 -6.74 17.24 -1.74
C GLU A 25 -5.53 16.79 -2.57
N GLU A 26 -5.65 16.79 -3.90
CA GLU A 26 -4.54 16.46 -4.78
C GLU A 26 -3.40 17.48 -4.68
N SER A 27 -3.73 18.77 -4.61
CA SER A 27 -2.74 19.84 -4.40
C SER A 27 -1.99 19.67 -3.07
N ILE A 28 -2.69 19.35 -1.98
CA ILE A 28 -2.09 19.09 -0.66
C ILE A 28 -1.18 17.86 -0.71
N LYS A 29 -1.59 16.78 -1.39
CA LYS A 29 -0.75 15.59 -1.63
C LYS A 29 0.52 15.93 -2.39
N PHE A 30 0.47 16.93 -3.27
CA PHE A 30 1.63 17.45 -3.99
C PHE A 30 2.47 18.49 -3.20
N GLY A 31 2.13 18.79 -1.95
CA GLY A 31 2.90 19.71 -1.11
C GLY A 31 2.39 21.14 -1.07
N VAL A 32 1.22 21.43 -1.65
CA VAL A 32 0.62 22.76 -1.58
C VAL A 32 0.08 23.01 -0.18
N THR A 33 0.59 24.07 0.45
CA THR A 33 0.16 24.52 1.78
C THR A 33 -0.62 25.84 1.74
N HIS A 34 -0.47 26.60 0.65
CA HIS A 34 -1.10 27.89 0.44
C HIS A 34 -1.51 28.00 -1.02
N MET A 35 -2.73 28.43 -1.29
CA MET A 35 -3.25 28.63 -2.64
C MET A 35 -4.18 29.84 -2.72
N ARG A 36 -4.29 30.42 -3.90
CA ARG A 36 -5.34 31.40 -4.26
C ARG A 36 -6.31 30.71 -5.21
N ALA A 37 -7.57 30.60 -4.81
CA ALA A 37 -8.63 30.02 -5.63
C ALA A 37 -9.45 31.14 -6.28
N PHE A 38 -9.52 31.12 -7.61
CA PHE A 38 -10.36 32.02 -8.38
C PHE A 38 -11.76 31.42 -8.47
N VAL A 39 -12.74 32.12 -7.91
CA VAL A 39 -14.15 31.73 -7.96
C VAL A 39 -14.89 32.71 -8.85
N GLU A 40 -15.41 32.19 -9.96
CA GLU A 40 -16.11 33.01 -10.93
C GLU A 40 -17.46 33.48 -10.39
N VAL A 41 -17.76 34.77 -10.57
CA VAL A 41 -19.05 35.37 -10.27
C VAL A 41 -19.53 36.09 -11.53
N ASP A 42 -20.59 35.57 -12.13
CA ASP A 42 -21.20 36.11 -13.35
C ASP A 42 -22.71 35.82 -13.39
N PHE A 43 -23.41 36.24 -14.44
CA PHE A 43 -24.86 36.04 -14.54
C PHE A 43 -25.29 34.60 -14.86
N GLY A 44 -24.37 33.74 -15.27
CA GLY A 44 -24.62 32.32 -15.54
C GLY A 44 -24.50 31.45 -14.30
N VAL A 45 -23.42 31.60 -13.53
CA VAL A 45 -23.17 30.83 -12.29
C VAL A 45 -23.66 31.53 -11.02
N GLU A 46 -23.92 32.83 -11.11
CA GLU A 46 -24.30 33.70 -9.97
C GLU A 46 -23.31 33.56 -8.81
N MET A 47 -23.77 33.16 -7.62
CA MET A 47 -22.91 32.98 -6.43
C MET A 47 -22.46 31.54 -6.20
N LYS A 48 -22.88 30.58 -7.05
CA LYS A 48 -22.67 29.14 -6.78
C LYS A 48 -21.19 28.79 -6.55
N CYS A 49 -20.30 29.30 -7.41
CA CYS A 49 -18.86 29.04 -7.29
C CYS A 49 -18.25 29.67 -6.03
N LEU A 50 -18.72 30.87 -5.65
CA LEU A 50 -18.28 31.55 -4.44
C LEU A 50 -18.75 30.80 -3.19
N ASP A 51 -20.02 30.39 -3.14
CA ASP A 51 -20.58 29.67 -2.00
C ASP A 51 -19.85 28.34 -1.77
N ALA A 52 -19.62 27.56 -2.84
CA ALA A 52 -18.81 26.34 -2.76
C ALA A 52 -17.35 26.61 -2.36
N GLY A 53 -16.73 27.66 -2.90
CA GLY A 53 -15.36 28.04 -2.56
C GLY A 53 -15.18 28.43 -1.08
N LEU A 54 -16.15 29.14 -0.51
CA LEU A 54 -16.17 29.50 0.91
C LEU A 54 -16.36 28.27 1.81
N GLU A 55 -17.24 27.35 1.42
CA GLU A 55 -17.44 26.10 2.16
C GLU A 55 -16.17 25.23 2.15
N LEU A 56 -15.49 25.12 0.99
CA LEU A 56 -14.22 24.42 0.88
C LEU A 56 -13.08 25.10 1.66
N LYS A 57 -13.02 26.44 1.67
CA LYS A 57 -12.10 27.19 2.52
C LYS A 57 -12.29 26.83 3.98
N ALA A 58 -13.53 26.77 4.45
CA ALA A 58 -13.85 26.37 5.82
C ALA A 58 -13.53 24.90 6.10
N GLU A 59 -13.76 23.99 5.15
CA GLU A 59 -13.46 22.55 5.27
C GLU A 59 -11.95 22.27 5.40
N PHE A 60 -11.11 23.01 4.67
CA PHE A 60 -9.66 22.77 4.59
C PHE A 60 -8.81 23.71 5.44
N ARG A 61 -9.43 24.57 6.26
CA ARG A 61 -8.75 25.59 7.09
C ARG A 61 -7.54 25.07 7.89
N ASP A 62 -7.62 23.85 8.41
CA ASP A 62 -6.57 23.26 9.27
C ASP A 62 -5.55 22.43 8.46
N LYS A 63 -5.67 22.42 7.12
CA LYS A 63 -4.89 21.58 6.19
C LYS A 63 -4.17 22.40 5.12
N CYS A 64 -4.76 23.52 4.69
CA CYS A 64 -4.21 24.42 3.68
C CYS A 64 -4.81 25.81 3.85
N TYR A 65 -3.99 26.85 3.69
CA TYR A 65 -4.50 28.21 3.57
C TYR A 65 -5.05 28.43 2.16
N ILE A 66 -6.33 28.79 2.06
CA ILE A 66 -7.01 29.05 0.78
C ILE A 66 -7.47 30.50 0.77
N GLN A 67 -6.91 31.30 -0.14
CA GLN A 67 -7.31 32.69 -0.36
C GLN A 67 -8.35 32.75 -1.48
N ILE A 68 -9.52 33.33 -1.22
CA ILE A 68 -10.62 33.38 -2.19
C ILE A 68 -10.57 34.67 -3.00
N CYS A 69 -10.52 34.51 -4.33
CA CYS A 69 -10.59 35.58 -5.31
C CYS A 69 -11.92 35.57 -6.03
N VAL A 70 -12.77 36.56 -5.75
CA VAL A 70 -13.96 36.82 -6.57
C VAL A 70 -13.48 37.31 -7.92
N PHE A 71 -13.80 36.56 -8.97
CA PHE A 71 -13.20 36.73 -10.27
C PHE A 71 -14.23 37.00 -11.36
N ALA A 72 -14.12 38.17 -11.99
CA ALA A 72 -14.89 38.54 -13.16
C ALA A 72 -14.22 37.98 -14.43
N GLN A 73 -14.61 36.77 -14.82
CA GLN A 73 -14.13 36.10 -16.04
C GLN A 73 -14.81 36.65 -17.31
N ASP A 74 -16.06 37.06 -17.20
CA ASP A 74 -16.89 37.66 -18.24
C ASP A 74 -16.82 39.21 -18.19
N PRO A 75 -17.22 39.93 -19.25
CA PRO A 75 -17.15 41.40 -19.29
C PRO A 75 -17.96 42.04 -18.15
N ILE A 76 -17.37 43.06 -17.52
CA ILE A 76 -18.03 43.86 -16.48
C ILE A 76 -18.94 44.89 -17.12
N PHE A 77 -18.49 45.55 -18.19
CA PHE A 77 -19.20 46.69 -18.78
C PHE A 77 -19.86 46.40 -20.13
N SER A 78 -19.33 45.44 -20.89
CA SER A 78 -19.83 45.12 -22.25
C SER A 78 -20.69 43.86 -22.38
N HIS A 79 -21.31 43.41 -21.28
CA HIS A 79 -22.16 42.23 -21.22
C HIS A 79 -23.57 42.43 -21.85
N ASP A 80 -24.22 41.35 -22.27
CA ASP A 80 -25.49 41.42 -23.01
C ASP A 80 -26.75 41.13 -22.14
N HIS A 81 -26.66 41.28 -20.81
CA HIS A 81 -27.72 40.93 -19.84
C HIS A 81 -28.71 42.07 -19.47
N GLY A 82 -28.89 43.05 -20.36
CA GLY A 82 -29.88 44.12 -20.18
C GLY A 82 -29.53 45.07 -19.03
N SER A 83 -30.49 45.30 -18.13
CA SER A 83 -30.35 46.27 -17.02
C SER A 83 -29.67 45.71 -15.76
N ARG A 84 -29.28 44.43 -15.74
CA ARG A 84 -28.51 43.87 -14.62
C ARG A 84 -27.12 44.50 -14.62
N SER A 85 -26.61 44.83 -13.45
CA SER A 85 -25.28 45.40 -13.28
C SER A 85 -24.31 44.32 -12.80
N MET A 86 -23.26 44.04 -13.58
CA MET A 86 -22.21 43.09 -13.14
C MET A 86 -21.44 43.64 -11.95
N THR A 87 -21.24 44.96 -11.88
CA THR A 87 -20.56 45.59 -10.73
C THR A 87 -21.35 45.38 -9.44
N ASP A 88 -22.69 45.46 -9.46
CA ASP A 88 -23.53 45.23 -8.28
C ASP A 88 -23.44 43.77 -7.81
N LEU A 89 -23.38 42.82 -8.75
CA LEU A 89 -23.22 41.39 -8.46
C LEU A 89 -21.87 41.12 -7.80
N LEU A 90 -20.79 41.66 -8.37
CA LEU A 90 -19.43 41.51 -7.84
C LEU A 90 -19.28 42.22 -6.48
N GLU A 91 -19.88 43.41 -6.29
CA GLU A 91 -19.88 44.12 -5.02
C GLU A 91 -20.59 43.34 -3.91
N ASN A 92 -21.70 42.67 -4.24
CA ASN A 92 -22.38 41.78 -3.30
C ASN A 92 -21.48 40.57 -2.93
N ALA A 93 -20.81 39.98 -3.92
CA ALA A 93 -19.89 38.86 -3.71
C ALA A 93 -18.72 39.21 -2.78
N ILE A 94 -18.05 40.34 -3.01
CA ILE A 94 -16.87 40.74 -2.21
C ILE A 94 -17.19 41.21 -0.80
N GLN A 95 -18.46 41.54 -0.49
CA GLN A 95 -18.86 41.88 0.87
C GLN A 95 -18.90 40.66 1.82
N LYS A 96 -18.76 39.44 1.30
CA LYS A 96 -18.61 38.25 2.13
C LYS A 96 -17.26 38.27 2.85
N HIS A 97 -17.28 38.18 4.19
CA HIS A 97 -16.13 38.39 5.07
C HIS A 97 -14.87 37.57 4.72
N GLU A 98 -15.03 36.38 4.13
CA GLU A 98 -13.92 35.48 3.80
C GLU A 98 -13.33 35.68 2.41
N VAL A 99 -13.85 36.64 1.63
CA VAL A 99 -13.27 37.06 0.35
C VAL A 99 -12.12 38.03 0.62
N GLU A 100 -10.96 37.75 0.02
CA GLU A 100 -9.73 38.51 0.27
C GLU A 100 -9.17 39.18 -0.99
N VAL A 101 -9.64 38.79 -2.17
CA VAL A 101 -9.12 39.24 -3.46
C VAL A 101 -10.26 39.56 -4.42
N LEU A 102 -10.10 40.63 -5.18
CA LEU A 102 -10.92 40.95 -6.34
C LEU A 102 -10.06 40.84 -7.60
N GLY A 103 -10.58 40.15 -8.62
CA GLY A 103 -9.90 40.02 -9.90
C GLY A 103 -10.82 40.17 -11.11
N SER A 104 -10.23 40.50 -12.25
CA SER A 104 -10.94 40.63 -13.52
C SER A 104 -10.07 40.35 -14.75
N THR A 105 -10.72 40.20 -15.90
CA THR A 105 -10.12 39.94 -17.22
C THR A 105 -10.35 41.10 -18.22
N PRO A 106 -9.74 42.29 -18.09
CA PRO A 106 -10.06 43.45 -18.93
C PRO A 106 -10.10 43.19 -20.44
N TYR A 107 -9.27 42.29 -20.96
CA TYR A 107 -9.23 41.95 -22.39
C TYR A 107 -10.52 41.32 -22.95
N VAL A 108 -11.47 40.90 -22.11
CA VAL A 108 -12.77 40.39 -22.58
C VAL A 108 -13.75 41.49 -22.96
N GLU A 109 -13.47 42.75 -22.59
CA GLU A 109 -14.33 43.87 -22.95
C GLU A 109 -14.27 44.19 -24.45
N LYS A 110 -15.40 44.65 -25.01
CA LYS A 110 -15.55 44.90 -26.46
C LYS A 110 -14.68 46.05 -27.01
N SER A 111 -14.20 46.98 -26.18
CA SER A 111 -13.35 48.11 -26.63
C SER A 111 -12.29 48.48 -25.59
N LEU A 112 -11.21 49.14 -26.03
CA LEU A 112 -10.12 49.59 -25.16
C LEU A 112 -10.60 50.53 -24.05
N GLU A 113 -11.55 51.41 -24.35
CA GLU A 113 -12.14 52.32 -23.36
C GLU A 113 -12.84 51.55 -22.23
N LEU A 114 -13.50 50.44 -22.57
CA LEU A 114 -14.15 49.58 -21.58
C LEU A 114 -13.13 48.72 -20.83
N GLN A 115 -12.02 48.31 -21.44
CA GLN A 115 -10.90 47.67 -20.71
C GLN A 115 -10.33 48.63 -19.66
N GLU A 116 -10.15 49.90 -20.03
CA GLU A 116 -9.71 50.97 -19.14
C GLU A 116 -10.71 51.21 -17.99
N GLU A 117 -12.01 51.16 -18.28
CA GLU A 117 -13.06 51.27 -17.27
C GLU A 117 -13.07 50.06 -16.32
N ASN A 118 -12.90 48.84 -16.85
CA ASN A 118 -12.72 47.61 -16.07
C ASN A 118 -11.56 47.72 -15.08
N ILE A 119 -10.36 48.08 -15.56
CA ILE A 119 -9.18 48.26 -14.72
C ILE A 119 -9.45 49.32 -13.64
N LYS A 120 -10.04 50.46 -14.04
CA LYS A 120 -10.35 51.55 -13.10
C LYS A 120 -11.26 51.06 -11.98
N TRP A 121 -12.41 50.48 -12.33
CA TRP A 121 -13.41 50.03 -11.37
C TRP A 121 -12.83 48.97 -10.45
N THR A 122 -12.16 47.94 -10.99
CA THR A 122 -11.57 46.86 -10.18
C THR A 122 -10.56 47.40 -9.17
N ILE A 123 -9.68 48.32 -9.57
CA ILE A 123 -8.70 48.94 -8.65
C ILE A 123 -9.41 49.78 -7.58
N GLU A 124 -10.33 50.67 -7.96
CA GLU A 124 -11.03 51.56 -7.03
C GLU A 124 -11.86 50.77 -6.02
N THR A 125 -12.54 49.72 -6.48
CA THR A 125 -13.34 48.80 -5.64
C THR A 125 -12.46 48.01 -4.69
N ALA A 126 -11.36 47.39 -5.16
CA ALA A 126 -10.46 46.67 -4.28
C ALA A 126 -9.84 47.58 -3.21
N LYS A 127 -9.54 48.85 -3.54
CA LYS A 127 -9.08 49.83 -2.54
C LYS A 127 -10.17 50.12 -1.51
N LEU A 128 -11.41 50.36 -1.96
CA LEU A 128 -12.54 50.68 -1.09
C LEU A 128 -12.81 49.57 -0.07
N TYR A 129 -12.78 48.30 -0.52
CA TYR A 129 -13.05 47.13 0.32
C TYR A 129 -11.80 46.52 0.96
N GLN A 130 -10.61 47.12 0.77
CA GLN A 130 -9.34 46.63 1.29
C GLN A 130 -9.06 45.17 0.89
N LEU A 131 -9.14 44.88 -0.41
CA LEU A 131 -8.89 43.56 -1.00
C LEU A 131 -7.56 43.55 -1.75
N HIS A 132 -6.95 42.37 -1.85
CA HIS A 132 -5.87 42.13 -2.82
C HIS A 132 -6.42 42.27 -4.25
N LEU A 133 -5.53 42.58 -5.19
CA LEU A 133 -5.86 42.66 -6.62
C LEU A 133 -5.22 41.53 -7.39
N ASP A 134 -5.97 40.93 -8.31
CA ASP A 134 -5.44 39.94 -9.26
C ASP A 134 -6.05 40.12 -10.64
N PHE A 135 -5.28 40.68 -11.57
CA PHE A 135 -5.74 40.82 -12.95
C PHE A 135 -5.18 39.74 -13.85
N HIS A 136 -6.03 39.24 -14.75
CA HIS A 136 -5.58 38.58 -15.96
C HIS A 136 -5.47 39.65 -17.06
N LEU A 137 -4.23 40.01 -17.44
CA LEU A 137 -3.95 41.07 -18.41
C LEU A 137 -3.23 40.56 -19.64
N ASP A 138 -3.38 41.32 -20.73
CA ASP A 138 -2.50 41.27 -21.89
C ASP A 138 -2.34 39.85 -22.48
N TYR A 139 -3.46 39.11 -22.54
CA TYR A 139 -3.52 37.71 -22.98
C TYR A 139 -3.57 37.57 -24.51
N HIS A 140 -2.54 38.08 -25.20
CA HIS A 140 -2.40 38.06 -26.66
C HIS A 140 -0.93 38.28 -27.07
N LEU A 141 -0.62 38.10 -28.36
CA LEU A 141 0.73 38.31 -28.92
C LEU A 141 0.76 39.37 -30.03
N ASN A 142 -0.03 40.44 -29.88
CA ASN A 142 -0.11 41.52 -30.85
C ASN A 142 0.88 42.63 -30.51
N GLU A 143 1.98 42.74 -31.25
CA GLU A 143 3.03 43.73 -31.01
C GLU A 143 2.55 45.19 -31.13
N HIS A 144 1.53 45.46 -31.94
CA HIS A 144 1.02 46.81 -32.18
C HIS A 144 0.06 47.30 -31.09
N GLN A 145 -0.44 46.40 -30.25
CA GLN A 145 -1.30 46.75 -29.12
C GLN A 145 -0.43 47.00 -27.88
N LYS A 146 -0.58 48.19 -27.30
CA LYS A 146 0.11 48.58 -26.07
C LYS A 146 -0.39 47.70 -24.90
N PRO A 147 0.51 47.18 -24.05
CA PRO A 147 0.12 46.43 -22.86
C PRO A 147 -0.68 47.28 -21.86
N MET A 148 -1.78 46.72 -21.35
CA MET A 148 -2.66 47.32 -20.36
C MET A 148 -2.08 47.34 -18.94
N VAL A 149 -1.02 46.55 -18.66
CA VAL A 149 -0.26 46.68 -17.40
C VAL A 149 0.16 48.12 -17.08
N TYR A 150 0.51 48.91 -18.10
CA TYR A 150 0.89 50.31 -17.91
C TYR A 150 -0.29 51.16 -17.40
N SER A 151 -1.51 50.90 -17.87
CA SER A 151 -2.71 51.59 -17.39
C SER A 151 -3.00 51.24 -15.94
N ALA A 152 -2.92 49.95 -15.58
CA ALA A 152 -3.11 49.52 -14.20
C ALA A 152 -2.09 50.18 -13.25
N ILE A 153 -0.81 50.22 -13.63
CA ILE A 153 0.25 50.87 -12.85
C ILE A 153 0.00 52.38 -12.69
N GLU A 154 -0.33 53.08 -13.77
CA GLU A 154 -0.65 54.52 -13.73
C GLU A 154 -1.80 54.81 -12.76
N ARG A 155 -2.85 53.98 -12.78
CA ARG A 155 -4.02 54.12 -11.91
C ARG A 155 -3.69 53.84 -10.45
N LEU A 156 -2.90 52.81 -10.16
CA LEU A 156 -2.43 52.50 -8.81
C LEU A 156 -1.66 53.68 -8.20
N HIS A 157 -0.79 54.33 -8.98
CA HIS A 157 -0.12 55.56 -8.56
C HIS A 157 -1.10 56.71 -8.35
N ARG A 158 -2.02 56.93 -9.29
CA ARG A 158 -2.99 58.03 -9.23
C ARG A 158 -3.84 58.01 -7.95
N ILE A 159 -4.20 56.81 -7.47
CA ILE A 159 -4.98 56.67 -6.24
C ILE A 159 -4.13 56.48 -4.99
N ASN A 160 -2.80 56.55 -5.09
CA ASN A 160 -1.86 56.27 -4.00
C ASN A 160 -2.09 54.88 -3.35
N TRP A 161 -1.94 53.80 -4.12
CA TRP A 161 -1.99 52.45 -3.58
C TRP A 161 -0.92 52.26 -2.49
N THR A 162 -1.27 51.58 -1.40
CA THR A 162 -0.39 51.43 -0.23
C THR A 162 0.82 50.54 -0.55
N THR A 163 2.03 51.06 -0.38
CA THR A 163 3.28 50.33 -0.68
C THR A 163 4.00 49.82 0.56
N ASN A 164 3.78 50.43 1.73
CA ASN A 164 4.37 49.97 2.99
C ASN A 164 3.65 48.70 3.49
N TYR A 165 4.36 47.58 3.53
CA TYR A 165 3.83 46.28 3.97
C TYR A 165 3.37 46.23 5.43
N GLU A 166 3.89 47.11 6.29
CA GLU A 166 3.49 47.19 7.70
C GLU A 166 2.15 47.93 7.90
N HIS A 167 1.70 48.63 6.87
CA HIS A 167 0.45 49.38 6.94
C HIS A 167 -0.75 48.44 6.86
N LYS A 168 -1.76 48.63 7.73
CA LYS A 168 -2.96 47.77 7.80
C LYS A 168 -3.74 47.66 6.47
N GLU A 169 -3.67 48.71 5.64
CA GLU A 169 -4.34 48.79 4.33
C GLU A 169 -3.45 48.27 3.19
N PHE A 170 -2.28 47.70 3.50
CA PHE A 170 -1.42 47.11 2.50
C PHE A 170 -2.11 45.92 1.83
N ARG A 171 -2.11 45.92 0.50
CA ARG A 171 -2.63 44.83 -0.32
C ARG A 171 -1.75 44.63 -1.54
N THR A 172 -1.51 43.38 -1.88
CA THR A 172 -0.71 43.01 -3.06
C THR A 172 -1.50 43.20 -4.34
N VAL A 173 -0.77 43.45 -5.43
CA VAL A 173 -1.30 43.52 -6.79
C VAL A 173 -0.64 42.43 -7.62
N VAL A 174 -1.44 41.60 -8.27
CA VAL A 174 -0.97 40.54 -9.15
C VAL A 174 -1.38 40.81 -10.58
N PHE A 175 -0.43 40.66 -11.50
CA PHE A 175 -0.66 40.61 -12.94
C PHE A 175 -0.36 39.20 -13.45
N GLY A 176 -1.42 38.41 -13.66
CA GLY A 176 -1.37 37.07 -14.21
C GLY A 176 -1.31 37.09 -15.75
N HIS A 177 -0.79 36.00 -16.30
CA HIS A 177 -0.58 35.78 -17.74
C HIS A 177 0.39 36.77 -18.39
N CYS A 178 -0.07 37.98 -18.70
CA CYS A 178 0.73 39.03 -19.32
C CYS A 178 1.55 38.55 -20.53
N THR A 179 0.98 37.66 -21.34
CA THR A 179 1.72 36.93 -22.38
C THR A 179 2.28 37.86 -23.44
N ARG A 180 1.62 38.99 -23.72
CA ARG A 180 2.13 40.06 -24.59
C ARG A 180 3.49 40.57 -24.16
N LEU A 181 3.81 40.55 -22.87
CA LEU A 181 5.08 41.07 -22.37
C LEU A 181 6.28 40.25 -22.86
N THR A 182 6.08 39.01 -23.31
CA THR A 182 7.17 38.21 -23.92
C THR A 182 7.81 38.88 -25.14
N LEU A 183 7.13 39.84 -25.78
CA LEU A 183 7.62 40.56 -26.95
C LEU A 183 8.32 41.87 -26.58
N LEU A 184 8.38 42.26 -25.29
CA LEU A 184 9.09 43.47 -24.89
C LEU A 184 10.59 43.32 -25.10
N ASP A 185 11.21 44.40 -25.59
CA ASP A 185 12.65 44.51 -25.62
C ASP A 185 13.24 44.89 -24.25
N GLY A 186 14.57 44.90 -24.14
CA GLY A 186 15.25 45.21 -22.89
C GLY A 186 14.95 46.62 -22.35
N ASN A 187 14.76 47.62 -23.20
CA ASN A 187 14.44 48.98 -22.77
C ASN A 187 13.02 49.06 -22.22
N GLU A 188 12.08 48.40 -22.88
CA GLU A 188 10.69 48.32 -22.44
C GLU A 188 10.56 47.61 -21.09
N TRP A 189 11.34 46.56 -20.83
CA TRP A 189 11.38 45.91 -19.51
C TRP A 189 11.91 46.82 -18.40
N HIS A 190 13.01 47.56 -18.66
CA HIS A 190 13.53 48.54 -17.70
C HIS A 190 12.52 49.65 -17.44
N LYS A 191 11.84 50.13 -18.50
CA LYS A 191 10.79 51.12 -18.37
C LYS A 191 9.65 50.60 -17.50
N LEU A 192 9.16 49.39 -17.75
CA LEU A 192 8.11 48.78 -16.92
C LEU A 192 8.51 48.71 -15.45
N ARG A 193 9.76 48.32 -15.15
CA ARG A 193 10.28 48.31 -13.77
C ARG A 193 10.32 49.70 -13.14
N GLN A 194 10.71 50.72 -13.91
CA GLN A 194 10.76 52.12 -13.48
C GLN A 194 9.37 52.70 -13.23
N GLU A 195 8.36 52.32 -14.01
CA GLU A 195 6.97 52.75 -13.81
C GLU A 195 6.36 52.10 -12.54
N ILE A 196 6.69 50.83 -12.26
CA ILE A 196 6.19 50.12 -11.05
C ILE A 196 6.73 50.77 -9.76
N ARG A 197 8.00 51.17 -9.73
CA ARG A 197 8.67 51.75 -8.54
C ARG A 197 8.58 50.83 -7.32
N ASP A 198 7.87 51.25 -6.28
CA ASP A 198 7.67 50.59 -4.99
C ASP A 198 6.28 49.96 -4.85
N LEU A 199 5.44 49.99 -5.89
CA LEU A 199 4.15 49.31 -5.87
C LEU A 199 4.34 47.81 -5.58
N PRO A 200 3.46 47.18 -4.76
CA PRO A 200 3.56 45.77 -4.39
C PRO A 200 3.06 44.84 -5.51
N VAL A 201 3.64 44.98 -6.70
CA VAL A 201 3.27 44.24 -7.91
C VAL A 201 4.05 42.93 -8.00
N SER A 202 3.34 41.84 -8.23
CA SER A 202 3.89 40.55 -8.59
C SER A 202 3.35 40.09 -9.94
N PHE A 203 4.18 39.42 -10.74
CA PHE A 203 3.73 38.76 -11.96
C PHE A 203 3.55 37.26 -11.72
N VAL A 204 2.53 36.65 -12.32
CA VAL A 204 2.32 35.21 -12.25
C VAL A 204 2.32 34.62 -13.65
N GLY A 205 3.36 33.85 -13.96
CA GLY A 205 3.46 33.08 -15.21
C GLY A 205 2.67 31.78 -15.12
N LEU A 206 1.90 31.47 -16.16
CA LEU A 206 0.97 30.33 -16.20
C LEU A 206 1.30 29.42 -17.40
N PRO A 207 2.54 28.89 -17.48
CA PRO A 207 3.09 28.33 -18.72
C PRO A 207 2.30 27.16 -19.29
N THR A 208 1.61 26.36 -18.47
CA THR A 208 0.80 25.23 -18.93
C THR A 208 -0.37 25.68 -19.81
N SER A 209 -1.07 26.75 -19.39
CA SER A 209 -2.16 27.36 -20.17
C SER A 209 -1.63 28.27 -21.27
N ASP A 210 -0.60 29.07 -20.98
CA ASP A 210 -0.04 30.03 -21.92
C ASP A 210 0.50 29.35 -23.18
N LEU A 211 1.30 28.30 -23.03
CA LEU A 211 1.83 27.54 -24.18
C LEU A 211 0.74 26.87 -25.02
N PHE A 212 -0.37 26.47 -24.40
CA PHE A 212 -1.49 25.83 -25.10
C PHE A 212 -2.32 26.84 -25.90
N MET A 213 -2.50 28.04 -25.35
CA MET A 213 -3.35 29.07 -25.93
C MET A 213 -2.61 30.01 -26.87
N MET A 214 -1.31 30.25 -26.64
CA MET A 214 -0.51 31.24 -27.37
C MET A 214 0.36 30.63 -28.47
N GLY A 215 0.74 31.47 -29.43
CA GLY A 215 1.68 31.13 -30.50
C GLY A 215 1.15 30.11 -31.50
N ARG A 216 -0.17 29.88 -31.58
CA ARG A 216 -0.73 28.98 -32.60
C ARG A 216 -0.25 29.42 -34.00
N PRO A 217 0.18 28.49 -34.86
CA PRO A 217 0.69 28.86 -36.17
C PRO A 217 -0.40 29.51 -36.99
N ASP A 218 -0.06 30.58 -37.71
CA ASP A 218 -0.92 31.11 -38.76
C ASP A 218 -0.93 30.13 -39.94
N GLU A 219 -2.10 29.96 -40.57
CA GLU A 219 -2.28 29.08 -41.72
C GLU A 219 -1.32 29.47 -42.86
N ALA A 220 -1.00 30.77 -42.98
CA ALA A 220 -0.16 31.31 -44.04
C ALA A 220 1.36 31.15 -43.81
N THR A 221 1.84 31.19 -42.56
CA THR A 221 3.29 31.20 -42.25
C THR A 221 3.82 29.83 -41.80
N GLY A 222 2.94 28.87 -41.54
CA GLY A 222 3.32 27.57 -40.98
C GLY A 222 3.95 27.70 -39.58
N GLY A 223 4.82 26.75 -39.21
CA GLY A 223 5.40 26.63 -37.86
C GLY A 223 6.85 27.09 -37.68
N SER A 224 7.44 27.80 -38.65
CA SER A 224 8.88 28.10 -38.66
C SER A 224 9.35 29.14 -37.64
N ILE A 225 8.47 30.07 -37.23
CA ILE A 225 8.76 31.10 -36.22
C ILE A 225 7.59 31.18 -35.25
N ARG A 226 7.81 30.73 -34.01
CA ARG A 226 6.80 30.74 -32.93
C ARG A 226 7.42 31.25 -31.64
N VAL A 227 6.88 32.34 -31.11
CA VAL A 227 7.17 32.76 -29.73
C VAL A 227 6.52 31.78 -28.76
N ARG A 228 7.20 31.46 -27.65
CA ARG A 228 6.67 30.55 -26.63
C ARG A 228 5.33 31.05 -26.08
N GLY A 229 5.21 32.37 -25.87
CA GLY A 229 3.94 33.00 -25.50
C GLY A 229 3.61 32.91 -24.02
N THR A 230 4.62 32.89 -23.15
CA THR A 230 4.54 32.93 -21.67
C THR A 230 5.57 33.93 -21.15
N LEU A 231 5.40 34.44 -19.92
CA LEU A 231 6.36 35.37 -19.30
C LEU A 231 7.78 34.79 -19.22
N GLN A 232 8.79 35.62 -19.44
CA GLN A 232 10.21 35.25 -19.36
C GLN A 232 10.72 35.31 -17.91
N VAL A 233 10.14 34.43 -17.06
CA VAL A 233 10.24 34.48 -15.59
C VAL A 233 11.67 34.66 -15.07
N ILE A 234 12.62 33.84 -15.56
CA ILE A 234 14.01 33.88 -15.08
C ILE A 234 14.70 35.20 -15.42
N GLU A 235 14.44 35.73 -16.61
CA GLU A 235 15.01 37.00 -17.04
C GLU A 235 14.40 38.18 -16.28
N MET A 236 13.07 38.16 -16.09
CA MET A 236 12.34 39.15 -15.30
C MET A 236 12.91 39.29 -13.89
N ILE A 237 13.23 38.18 -13.24
CA ILE A 237 13.81 38.18 -11.90
C ILE A 237 15.28 38.65 -11.96
N LYS A 238 16.11 38.01 -12.78
CA LYS A 238 17.58 38.22 -12.72
C LYS A 238 18.04 39.56 -13.28
N LYS A 239 17.40 40.07 -14.33
CA LYS A 239 17.82 41.30 -15.00
C LYS A 239 17.05 42.53 -14.54
N TYR A 240 15.78 42.37 -14.22
CA TYR A 240 14.87 43.49 -14.00
C TYR A 240 14.31 43.57 -12.58
N ASP A 241 14.67 42.63 -11.69
CA ASP A 241 14.30 42.67 -10.27
C ASP A 241 12.77 42.75 -10.05
N PHE A 242 12.04 41.90 -10.77
CA PHE A 242 10.60 41.70 -10.53
C PHE A 242 10.36 40.58 -9.51
N ASN A 243 9.29 40.69 -8.73
CA ASN A 243 8.72 39.51 -8.10
C ASN A 243 7.88 38.74 -9.13
N VAL A 244 8.27 37.49 -9.40
CA VAL A 244 7.56 36.63 -10.34
C VAL A 244 7.34 35.26 -9.72
N ALA A 245 6.12 34.75 -9.83
CA ALA A 245 5.75 33.42 -9.40
C ALA A 245 5.27 32.58 -10.60
N LEU A 246 5.21 31.26 -10.40
CA LEU A 246 4.63 30.31 -11.34
C LEU A 246 3.37 29.71 -10.71
N GLY A 247 2.29 29.64 -11.48
CA GLY A 247 1.01 29.10 -11.02
C GLY A 247 0.47 28.00 -11.94
N ILE A 248 -0.25 27.06 -11.35
CA ILE A 248 -1.09 26.12 -12.09
C ILE A 248 -2.44 26.82 -12.26
N ASN A 249 -2.75 27.23 -13.50
CA ASN A 249 -4.00 27.93 -13.78
C ASN A 249 -5.18 26.96 -13.84
N ASN A 250 -5.08 25.99 -14.75
CA ASN A 250 -6.17 25.08 -15.09
C ASN A 250 -5.69 23.64 -15.05
N VAL A 251 -6.55 22.73 -14.58
CA VAL A 251 -6.32 21.28 -14.60
C VAL A 251 -7.54 20.61 -15.25
N GLY A 252 -7.32 19.95 -16.40
CA GLY A 252 -8.35 19.13 -17.04
C GLY A 252 -9.55 19.90 -17.61
N ASN A 253 -9.36 21.14 -18.09
CA ASN A 253 -10.45 21.97 -18.64
C ASN A 253 -10.24 22.39 -20.10
N ALA A 254 -11.19 23.14 -20.67
CA ALA A 254 -11.18 23.52 -22.08
C ALA A 254 -9.99 24.43 -22.51
N PHE A 255 -9.36 25.12 -21.55
CA PHE A 255 -8.20 25.98 -21.80
C PHE A 255 -6.87 25.26 -21.52
N THR A 256 -6.89 24.17 -20.76
CA THR A 256 -5.71 23.32 -20.52
C THR A 256 -6.21 21.90 -20.23
N PRO A 257 -6.38 21.06 -21.26
CA PRO A 257 -6.94 19.72 -21.08
C PRO A 257 -5.96 18.75 -20.39
N GLN A 258 -4.67 19.07 -20.41
CA GLN A 258 -3.60 18.30 -19.77
C GLN A 258 -3.08 18.99 -18.50
N GLY A 259 -2.46 18.24 -17.59
CA GLY A 259 -1.74 18.79 -16.43
C GLY A 259 -1.99 18.01 -15.15
N THR A 260 -1.27 18.38 -14.10
CA THR A 260 -1.43 17.86 -12.75
C THR A 260 -1.53 19.03 -11.77
N CYS A 261 -1.90 18.75 -10.52
CA CYS A 261 -1.88 19.74 -9.44
C CYS A 261 -0.49 19.95 -8.82
N ASP A 262 0.58 19.38 -9.38
CA ASP A 262 1.92 19.40 -8.80
C ASP A 262 2.72 20.65 -9.19
N PRO A 263 3.02 21.59 -8.26
CA PRO A 263 3.80 22.77 -8.59
C PRO A 263 5.23 22.45 -9.07
N MET A 264 5.79 21.30 -8.66
CA MET A 264 7.11 20.87 -9.13
C MET A 264 7.12 20.51 -10.61
N SER A 265 5.96 20.18 -11.20
CA SER A 265 5.85 20.01 -12.65
C SER A 265 6.17 21.33 -13.39
N LEU A 266 5.80 22.48 -12.82
CA LEU A 266 6.09 23.79 -13.39
C LEU A 266 7.58 24.14 -13.33
N THR A 267 8.28 23.71 -12.28
CA THR A 267 9.72 23.98 -12.17
C THR A 267 10.48 23.17 -13.21
N SER A 268 10.15 21.89 -13.38
CA SER A 268 10.76 21.02 -14.39
C SER A 268 10.45 21.51 -15.81
N LEU A 269 9.20 21.89 -16.07
CA LEU A 269 8.79 22.52 -17.31
C LEU A 269 9.54 23.85 -17.54
N GLY A 270 9.69 24.66 -16.50
CA GLY A 270 10.40 25.94 -16.50
C GLY A 270 11.87 25.81 -16.92
N VAL A 271 12.55 24.72 -16.59
CA VAL A 271 13.93 24.44 -17.07
C VAL A 271 13.97 24.44 -18.60
N GLY A 272 13.04 23.72 -19.25
CA GLY A 272 12.95 23.65 -20.70
C GLY A 272 12.44 24.95 -21.34
N ILE A 273 11.41 25.56 -20.75
CA ILE A 273 10.79 26.79 -21.26
C ILE A 273 11.71 27.99 -21.15
N TYR A 274 12.50 28.11 -20.09
CA TYR A 274 13.37 29.29 -19.88
C TYR A 274 14.83 29.00 -20.17
N GLN A 275 15.16 27.79 -20.63
CA GLN A 275 16.54 27.33 -20.86
C GLN A 275 17.40 27.51 -19.58
N ALA A 276 16.79 27.22 -18.44
CA ALA A 276 17.29 27.49 -17.10
C ALA A 276 18.03 26.27 -16.53
N GLY A 277 19.27 26.05 -16.98
CA GLY A 277 20.07 24.87 -16.64
C GLY A 277 21.06 25.05 -15.47
N THR A 278 21.16 26.24 -14.87
CA THR A 278 22.13 26.49 -13.79
C THR A 278 21.54 26.23 -12.41
N LYS A 279 22.40 26.03 -11.40
CA LYS A 279 21.97 25.90 -9.99
C LYS A 279 21.21 27.12 -9.48
N ALA A 280 21.65 28.32 -9.89
CA ALA A 280 20.98 29.56 -9.52
C ALA A 280 19.59 29.68 -10.17
N ASP A 281 19.44 29.23 -11.42
CA ASP A 281 18.12 29.26 -12.07
C ASP A 281 17.18 28.22 -11.44
N ALA A 282 17.69 27.04 -11.08
CA ALA A 282 16.89 26.05 -10.34
C ALA A 282 16.40 26.60 -8.99
N GLN A 283 17.26 27.30 -8.24
CA GLN A 283 16.86 27.99 -7.01
C GLN A 283 15.70 28.96 -7.25
N ILE A 284 15.81 29.80 -8.28
CA ILE A 284 14.76 30.77 -8.64
C ILE A 284 13.46 30.05 -9.03
N LEU A 285 13.53 28.97 -9.80
CA LEU A 285 12.34 28.20 -10.19
C LEU A 285 11.62 27.60 -8.97
N LEU A 286 12.37 27.09 -7.99
CA LEU A 286 11.79 26.62 -6.73
C LEU A 286 11.12 27.77 -5.96
N GLU A 287 11.77 28.93 -5.87
CA GLU A 287 11.20 30.13 -5.23
C GLU A 287 9.90 30.58 -5.90
N CYS A 288 9.83 30.49 -7.25
CA CYS A 288 8.65 30.88 -8.03
C CYS A 288 7.39 30.08 -7.67
N VAL A 289 7.53 28.83 -7.20
CA VAL A 289 6.40 27.98 -6.76
C VAL A 289 6.30 27.88 -5.23
N SER A 290 7.09 28.67 -4.49
CA SER A 290 7.12 28.63 -3.02
C SER A 290 7.08 30.04 -2.42
N THR A 291 8.23 30.64 -2.08
CA THR A 291 8.33 31.91 -1.37
C THR A 291 7.81 33.10 -2.17
N ARG A 292 8.13 33.18 -3.48
CA ARG A 292 7.62 34.25 -4.36
C ARG A 292 6.12 34.13 -4.59
N ALA A 293 5.61 32.90 -4.67
CA ALA A 293 4.18 32.63 -4.74
C ALA A 293 3.45 33.09 -3.46
N ARG A 294 4.01 32.80 -2.28
CA ARG A 294 3.49 33.29 -0.99
C ARG A 294 3.48 34.83 -0.93
N GLN A 295 4.56 35.47 -1.36
CA GLN A 295 4.63 36.93 -1.43
C GLN A 295 3.56 37.51 -2.37
N ALA A 296 3.33 36.90 -3.53
CA ALA A 296 2.32 37.37 -4.50
C ALA A 296 0.90 37.37 -3.89
N ILE A 297 0.59 36.37 -3.06
CA ILE A 297 -0.72 36.26 -2.39
C ILE A 297 -0.81 37.03 -1.06
N GLY A 298 0.23 37.78 -0.67
CA GLY A 298 0.23 38.64 0.51
C GLY A 298 0.65 37.95 1.81
N ILE A 299 1.25 36.77 1.73
CA ILE A 299 1.77 36.06 2.90
C ILE A 299 3.23 36.43 3.09
N TYR A 300 3.52 37.00 4.26
CA TYR A 300 4.83 37.54 4.56
C TYR A 300 5.89 36.44 4.68
N VAL A 301 7.03 36.68 4.04
CA VAL A 301 8.27 35.91 4.20
C VAL A 301 9.31 36.91 4.71
N GLU A 302 9.70 36.77 5.97
CA GLU A 302 10.57 37.73 6.65
C GLU A 302 11.97 37.75 6.02
N HIS A 303 12.33 38.91 5.46
CA HIS A 303 13.69 39.33 5.04
C HIS A 303 14.52 38.42 4.12
N ASN A 304 13.98 37.34 3.59
CA ASN A 304 14.65 36.54 2.57
C ASN A 304 13.65 35.74 1.73
N ILE A 305 13.55 36.08 0.43
CA ILE A 305 12.79 35.28 -0.56
C ILE A 305 13.43 33.90 -0.78
N ASN A 306 14.58 33.63 -0.16
CA ASN A 306 15.26 32.34 -0.32
C ASN A 306 14.41 31.20 0.27
N SER A 307 14.57 30.00 -0.28
CA SER A 307 13.79 28.81 0.12
C SER A 307 14.27 28.19 1.43
N ASN A 308 14.96 28.94 2.30
CA ASN A 308 15.49 28.42 3.54
C ASN A 308 14.40 28.37 4.62
N LEU A 309 14.52 27.40 5.52
CA LEU A 309 13.64 27.28 6.69
C LEU A 309 14.31 27.96 7.88
N ASP A 310 13.79 29.12 8.29
CA ASP A 310 14.33 29.90 9.40
C ASP A 310 13.60 29.60 10.72
N ILE A 311 14.36 29.59 11.82
CA ILE A 311 13.82 29.40 13.17
C ILE A 311 12.84 30.55 13.48
N GLY A 312 11.62 30.21 13.89
CA GLY A 312 10.55 31.18 14.18
C GLY A 312 9.52 31.32 13.07
N SER A 313 9.81 30.82 11.86
CA SER A 313 8.83 30.77 10.76
C SER A 313 7.72 29.75 11.04
N PRO A 314 6.51 29.93 10.48
CA PRO A 314 5.45 28.93 10.52
C PRO A 314 5.94 27.56 10.03
N SER A 315 5.61 26.50 10.76
CA SER A 315 6.03 25.13 10.46
C SER A 315 5.23 24.48 9.32
N SER A 316 5.21 25.15 8.17
CA SER A 316 4.58 24.68 6.93
C SER A 316 5.64 24.46 5.85
N PHE A 317 5.99 23.20 5.60
CA PHE A 317 7.07 22.79 4.70
C PHE A 317 6.81 21.40 4.11
N VAL A 318 7.57 21.04 3.07
CA VAL A 318 7.47 19.75 2.38
C VAL A 318 8.78 18.98 2.53
N ILE A 319 8.67 17.70 2.84
CA ILE A 319 9.80 16.77 2.86
C ILE A 319 9.71 15.92 1.59
N PHE A 320 10.78 15.88 0.80
CA PHE A 320 10.85 15.03 -0.40
C PHE A 320 11.65 13.74 -0.10
N GLY A 321 11.10 12.59 -0.50
CA GLY A 321 11.70 11.27 -0.31
C GLY A 321 11.56 10.68 1.10
N THR A 322 11.83 9.38 1.21
CA THR A 322 11.82 8.62 2.47
C THR A 322 13.19 8.58 3.16
N LYS A 323 13.20 8.57 4.51
CA LYS A 323 14.43 8.47 5.32
C LYS A 323 15.29 7.27 4.89
N GLY A 324 16.51 7.54 4.44
CA GLY A 324 17.54 6.50 4.23
C GLY A 324 17.58 5.86 2.84
N SER A 325 16.78 6.31 1.88
CA SER A 325 16.83 5.79 0.51
C SER A 325 18.16 6.14 -0.17
N ARG A 326 19.04 5.13 -0.36
CA ARG A 326 20.21 5.19 -1.24
C ARG A 326 19.84 4.89 -2.72
N ASN A 327 18.61 5.17 -3.12
CA ASN A 327 18.14 4.93 -4.48
C ASN A 327 18.72 5.97 -5.46
N PHE A 328 18.89 5.58 -6.72
CA PHE A 328 19.29 6.44 -7.84
C PHE A 328 18.37 7.69 -7.98
N ARG A 329 17.09 7.58 -7.58
CA ARG A 329 16.14 8.70 -7.60
C ARG A 329 16.12 9.56 -6.32
N ALA A 330 17.03 9.34 -5.36
CA ALA A 330 17.11 10.19 -4.18
C ALA A 330 17.65 11.58 -4.55
N ARG A 331 16.83 12.63 -4.39
CA ARG A 331 17.22 14.02 -4.68
C ARG A 331 18.08 14.56 -3.55
N LYS A 332 19.29 14.98 -3.88
CA LYS A 332 20.28 15.49 -2.91
C LYS A 332 20.50 16.99 -3.03
N SER A 333 19.88 17.64 -4.01
CA SER A 333 20.01 19.07 -4.26
C SER A 333 18.71 19.65 -4.82
N ILE A 334 18.56 20.97 -4.67
CA ILE A 334 17.45 21.74 -5.25
C ILE A 334 17.42 21.58 -6.77
N GLN A 335 18.59 21.50 -7.40
CA GLN A 335 18.69 21.30 -8.85
C GLN A 335 18.05 19.96 -9.28
N GLU A 336 18.41 18.86 -8.60
CA GLU A 336 17.82 17.55 -8.87
C GLU A 336 16.31 17.53 -8.61
N LEU A 337 15.87 18.21 -7.55
CA LEU A 337 14.45 18.32 -7.19
C LEU A 337 13.66 19.10 -8.25
N VAL A 338 14.19 20.22 -8.74
CA VAL A 338 13.55 21.05 -9.78
C VAL A 338 13.48 20.32 -11.11
N TYR A 339 14.49 19.52 -11.43
CA TYR A 339 14.54 18.75 -12.67
C TYR A 339 13.54 17.60 -12.67
N ASP A 340 13.39 16.94 -11.52
CA ASP A 340 12.48 15.82 -11.34
C ASP A 340 12.22 15.62 -9.85
N ALA A 341 11.10 16.10 -9.31
CA ALA A 341 10.87 16.04 -7.86
C ALA A 341 10.63 14.61 -7.33
N GLY A 342 10.26 13.67 -8.21
CA GLY A 342 9.71 12.38 -7.80
C GLY A 342 8.30 12.51 -7.20
N PHE A 343 7.72 11.36 -6.86
CA PHE A 343 6.37 11.30 -6.28
C PHE A 343 6.40 11.41 -4.76
N GLU A 344 7.37 10.74 -4.10
CA GLU A 344 7.47 10.64 -2.65
C GLU A 344 7.61 12.00 -1.95
N ARG A 345 6.61 12.37 -1.16
CA ARG A 345 6.65 13.60 -0.36
C ARG A 345 5.72 13.57 0.84
N THR A 346 6.09 14.31 1.88
CA THR A 346 5.29 14.52 3.08
C THR A 346 5.04 16.02 3.24
N THR A 347 3.76 16.39 3.34
CA THR A 347 3.30 17.78 3.49
C THR A 347 3.02 18.09 4.95
N ILE A 348 3.75 19.05 5.49
CA ILE A 348 3.54 19.58 6.84
C ILE A 348 2.89 20.95 6.73
N PHE A 349 1.81 21.18 7.49
CA PHE A 349 1.13 22.46 7.61
C PHE A 349 0.95 22.80 9.09
N GLU A 350 1.44 23.97 9.50
CA GLU A 350 1.36 24.45 10.88
C GLU A 350 1.83 23.41 11.93
N GLY A 351 2.85 22.62 11.57
CA GLY A 351 3.47 21.62 12.45
C GLY A 351 2.80 20.25 12.43
N ASN A 352 1.70 20.09 11.70
CA ASN A 352 0.99 18.82 11.56
C ASN A 352 1.32 18.16 10.21
N GLU A 353 1.56 16.86 10.22
CA GLU A 353 1.60 16.06 8.98
C GLU A 353 0.18 15.91 8.44
N ILE A 354 -0.11 16.56 7.31
CA ILE A 354 -1.45 16.57 6.70
C ILE A 354 -1.54 15.54 5.58
N SER A 355 -0.42 15.24 4.92
CA SER A 355 -0.38 14.26 3.83
C SER A 355 0.98 13.60 3.73
N SER A 356 0.99 12.31 3.39
CA SER A 356 2.19 11.54 3.11
C SER A 356 1.94 10.68 1.89
N LEU A 357 2.59 11.04 0.79
CA LEU A 357 2.54 10.34 -0.47
C LEU A 357 3.78 9.44 -0.55
N VAL A 358 3.57 8.15 -0.35
CA VAL A 358 4.64 7.15 -0.52
C VAL A 358 4.45 6.51 -1.89
N SER A 359 5.56 6.25 -2.59
CA SER A 359 5.52 5.49 -3.83
C SER A 359 4.89 4.12 -3.57
N SER A 360 3.70 3.87 -4.12
CA SER A 360 3.31 2.51 -4.43
C SER A 360 4.28 2.03 -5.51
N GLN A 361 5.01 0.95 -5.28
CA GLN A 361 5.85 0.33 -6.32
C GLN A 361 5.00 0.19 -7.60
N TYR A 362 5.26 1.04 -8.60
CA TYR A 362 4.63 0.92 -9.91
C TYR A 362 5.24 -0.33 -10.57
N SER A 363 4.59 -1.48 -10.37
CA SER A 363 4.84 -2.71 -11.11
C SER A 363 4.29 -2.51 -12.52
N LEU A 364 5.18 -2.33 -13.50
CA LEU A 364 4.83 -2.25 -14.93
C LEU A 364 4.59 -3.67 -15.48
N TYR A 365 3.53 -4.35 -15.02
CA TYR A 365 3.07 -5.58 -15.65
C TYR A 365 1.55 -5.57 -15.82
N SER A 366 1.11 -5.11 -17.00
CA SER A 366 -0.15 -5.59 -17.58
C SER A 366 0.09 -6.99 -18.10
N THR A 367 -0.24 -8.00 -17.31
CA THR A 367 -0.49 -9.34 -17.86
C THR A 367 -1.82 -9.82 -17.33
N THR A 368 -2.71 -10.16 -18.24
CA THR A 368 -3.96 -10.87 -18.00
C THR A 368 -3.67 -12.26 -17.42
N HIS A 369 -3.28 -12.31 -16.15
CA HIS A 369 -3.35 -13.50 -15.32
C HIS A 369 -4.22 -13.11 -14.12
N SER A 370 -5.33 -13.83 -13.95
CA SER A 370 -6.21 -13.67 -12.81
C SER A 370 -5.40 -13.96 -11.54
N GLU A 371 -4.94 -12.91 -10.85
CA GLU A 371 -4.35 -13.03 -9.52
C GLU A 371 -5.31 -13.85 -8.64
N MET A 372 -4.84 -14.97 -8.07
CA MET A 372 -5.62 -15.65 -7.05
C MET A 372 -5.42 -14.90 -5.74
N HIS A 373 -6.23 -13.86 -5.57
CA HIS A 373 -6.40 -13.21 -4.28
C HIS A 373 -6.79 -14.23 -3.21
N ASP A 374 -6.52 -13.87 -1.96
CA ASP A 374 -6.95 -14.66 -0.81
C ASP A 374 -8.44 -15.01 -0.93
N PRO A 375 -8.80 -16.30 -1.11
CA PRO A 375 -10.17 -16.71 -1.35
C PRO A 375 -10.96 -16.83 -0.04
N PHE A 376 -10.37 -16.47 1.10
CA PHE A 376 -11.07 -16.45 2.38
C PHE A 376 -12.26 -15.47 2.31
N PRO A 377 -13.47 -15.89 2.74
CA PRO A 377 -14.69 -15.12 2.49
C PRO A 377 -14.80 -13.83 3.31
N ILE A 378 -13.94 -13.66 4.33
CA ILE A 378 -13.94 -12.49 5.20
C ILE A 378 -12.66 -11.72 4.90
N PRO A 379 -12.73 -10.43 4.50
CA PRO A 379 -11.54 -9.65 4.25
C PRO A 379 -10.78 -9.35 5.55
N PRO A 380 -9.46 -9.02 5.47
CA PRO A 380 -8.67 -8.64 6.64
C PRO A 380 -9.30 -7.46 7.39
N SER A 381 -9.51 -7.63 8.69
CA SER A 381 -10.02 -6.56 9.56
C SER A 381 -8.92 -5.52 9.78
N GLN A 382 -9.09 -4.32 9.21
CA GLN A 382 -8.09 -3.24 9.26
C GLN A 382 -7.62 -2.92 10.69
N TRP A 383 -8.56 -2.83 11.63
CA TRP A 383 -8.24 -2.57 13.03
C TRP A 383 -7.39 -3.68 13.65
N LEU A 384 -7.73 -4.95 13.38
CA LEU A 384 -6.99 -6.10 13.92
C LEU A 384 -5.59 -6.21 13.29
N SER A 385 -5.50 -5.97 11.98
CA SER A 385 -4.22 -5.92 11.26
C SER A 385 -3.31 -4.84 11.82
N GLN A 386 -3.83 -3.63 12.06
CA GLN A 386 -3.09 -2.53 12.69
C GLN A 386 -2.67 -2.86 14.12
N ALA A 387 -3.53 -3.50 14.90
CA ALA A 387 -3.22 -3.89 16.29
C ALA A 387 -2.08 -4.92 16.36
N VAL A 388 -1.96 -5.82 15.38
CA VAL A 388 -0.91 -6.84 15.33
C VAL A 388 0.34 -6.38 14.57
N GLN A 389 0.27 -5.28 13.82
CA GLN A 389 1.39 -4.74 13.06
C GLN A 389 2.68 -4.56 13.90
N PRO A 390 2.65 -3.97 15.12
CA PRO A 390 3.88 -3.80 15.91
C PRO A 390 4.54 -5.12 16.30
N PHE A 391 3.72 -6.15 16.58
CA PHE A 391 4.20 -7.50 16.88
C PHE A 391 4.79 -8.16 15.62
N ALA A 392 4.10 -8.02 14.49
CA ALA A 392 4.56 -8.52 13.20
C ALA A 392 5.89 -7.88 12.80
N ASP A 393 6.05 -6.56 12.97
CA ASP A 393 7.28 -5.85 12.64
C ASP A 393 8.44 -6.31 13.54
N TYR A 394 8.20 -6.45 14.85
CA TYR A 394 9.22 -6.90 15.81
C TYR A 394 9.74 -8.31 15.50
N PHE A 395 8.84 -9.24 15.14
CA PHE A 395 9.20 -10.62 14.79
C PHE A 395 9.43 -10.82 13.29
N HIS A 396 9.43 -9.75 12.49
CA HIS A 396 9.51 -9.75 11.02
C HIS A 396 8.51 -10.70 10.35
N LEU A 397 7.30 -10.85 10.88
CA LEU A 397 6.22 -11.66 10.32
C LEU A 397 5.41 -10.83 9.32
N THR A 398 6.05 -10.42 8.23
CA THR A 398 5.56 -9.42 7.26
C THR A 398 4.11 -9.63 6.81
N THR A 399 3.69 -10.88 6.58
CA THR A 399 2.34 -11.19 6.05
C THR A 399 1.33 -11.61 7.13
N LEU A 400 1.73 -11.70 8.40
CA LEU A 400 0.82 -12.02 9.51
C LEU A 400 -0.34 -11.02 9.64
N PRO A 401 -0.15 -9.69 9.52
CA PRO A 401 -1.25 -8.73 9.60
C PRO A 401 -2.33 -8.95 8.54
N LEU A 402 -1.98 -9.54 7.38
CA LEU A 402 -2.94 -9.87 6.33
C LEU A 402 -3.84 -11.03 6.75
N HIS A 403 -3.27 -12.06 7.40
CA HIS A 403 -3.97 -13.30 7.74
C HIS A 403 -4.37 -13.46 9.21
N ILE A 404 -4.15 -12.43 10.05
CA ILE A 404 -4.41 -12.53 11.50
C ILE A 404 -5.86 -12.91 11.81
N HIS A 405 -6.80 -12.41 11.02
CA HIS A 405 -8.22 -12.70 11.15
C HIS A 405 -8.53 -14.19 10.88
N GLU A 406 -7.83 -14.83 9.94
CA GLU A 406 -7.93 -16.27 9.68
C GLU A 406 -7.30 -17.11 10.79
N VAL A 407 -6.13 -16.68 11.31
CA VAL A 407 -5.47 -17.37 12.43
C VAL A 407 -6.40 -17.41 13.64
N LEU A 408 -6.98 -16.27 14.02
CA LEU A 408 -7.92 -16.18 15.13
C LEU A 408 -9.23 -16.91 14.82
N GLY A 409 -9.75 -16.76 13.60
CA GLY A 409 -10.97 -17.46 13.16
C GLY A 409 -10.83 -18.98 13.24
N SER A 410 -9.71 -19.51 12.75
CA SER A 410 -9.36 -20.94 12.80
C SER A 410 -9.22 -21.43 14.24
N PHE A 411 -8.48 -20.71 15.09
CA PHE A 411 -8.32 -21.04 16.51
C PHE A 411 -9.68 -21.10 17.25
N LEU A 412 -10.54 -20.12 17.02
CA LEU A 412 -11.88 -20.07 17.62
C LEU A 412 -12.78 -21.18 17.08
N ALA A 413 -12.71 -21.47 15.77
CA ALA A 413 -13.47 -22.56 15.15
C ALA A 413 -13.11 -23.91 15.75
N TYR A 414 -11.82 -24.23 15.92
CA TYR A 414 -11.40 -25.50 16.52
C TYR A 414 -11.69 -25.57 18.02
N THR A 415 -11.66 -24.44 18.73
CA THR A 415 -12.14 -24.36 20.11
C THR A 415 -13.63 -24.69 20.20
N PHE A 416 -14.44 -24.12 19.30
CA PHE A 416 -15.88 -24.41 19.22
C PHE A 416 -16.15 -25.87 18.85
N ILE A 417 -15.41 -26.43 17.88
CA ILE A 417 -15.53 -27.84 17.52
C ILE A 417 -15.20 -28.72 18.72
N ASN A 418 -14.12 -28.45 19.44
CA ASN A 418 -13.71 -29.25 20.60
C ASN A 418 -14.72 -29.20 21.74
N LYS A 419 -15.22 -28.00 22.09
CA LYS A 419 -16.05 -27.80 23.28
C LYS A 419 -17.54 -28.08 23.04
N VAL A 420 -18.02 -27.92 21.81
CA VAL A 420 -19.45 -27.97 21.49
C VAL A 420 -19.74 -29.09 20.50
N VAL A 421 -19.15 -29.04 19.30
CA VAL A 421 -19.53 -29.94 18.20
C VAL A 421 -19.14 -31.38 18.52
N ALA A 422 -17.90 -31.62 18.91
CA ALA A 422 -17.37 -32.97 19.15
C ALA A 422 -18.14 -33.71 20.26
N PRO A 423 -18.42 -33.12 21.44
CA PRO A 423 -19.25 -33.77 22.44
C PRO A 423 -20.68 -34.04 21.97
N GLN A 424 -21.33 -33.07 21.32
CA GLN A 424 -22.72 -33.21 20.87
C GLN A 424 -22.88 -34.28 19.79
N VAL A 425 -21.99 -34.27 18.80
CA VAL A 425 -21.98 -35.28 17.72
C VAL A 425 -21.64 -36.65 18.28
N SER A 426 -20.66 -36.74 19.18
CA SER A 426 -20.23 -38.02 19.76
C SER A 426 -21.29 -38.65 20.66
N ILE A 427 -22.02 -37.84 21.45
CA ILE A 427 -23.18 -38.31 22.22
C ILE A 427 -24.28 -38.82 21.28
N ARG A 428 -24.53 -38.14 20.16
CA ARG A 428 -25.57 -38.53 19.21
C ARG A 428 -25.24 -39.81 18.43
N LEU A 429 -23.99 -39.96 17.99
CA LEU A 429 -23.56 -41.10 17.18
C LEU A 429 -23.23 -42.34 18.03
N PHE A 430 -22.64 -42.14 19.22
CA PHE A 430 -22.16 -43.22 20.07
C PHE A 430 -22.62 -43.07 21.53
N PRO A 431 -23.94 -42.94 21.79
CA PRO A 431 -24.47 -42.62 23.12
C PRO A 431 -24.05 -43.63 24.20
N GLU A 432 -23.99 -44.92 23.85
CA GLU A 432 -23.69 -45.98 24.81
C GLU A 432 -22.21 -46.07 25.21
N LYS A 433 -21.30 -45.68 24.31
CA LYS A 433 -19.84 -45.76 24.51
C LYS A 433 -19.30 -44.44 25.06
N TYR A 434 -19.53 -43.34 24.34
CA TYR A 434 -18.96 -42.04 24.67
C TYR A 434 -19.41 -41.56 26.05
N SER A 435 -20.67 -41.74 26.41
CA SER A 435 -21.20 -41.31 27.72
C SER A 435 -20.48 -41.97 28.90
N LYS A 436 -20.00 -43.21 28.73
CA LYS A 436 -19.31 -44.01 29.75
C LYS A 436 -17.79 -43.74 29.84
N PHE A 437 -17.22 -42.96 28.92
CA PHE A 437 -15.81 -42.62 28.97
C PHE A 437 -15.47 -41.69 30.14
N SER A 438 -14.27 -41.87 30.71
CA SER A 438 -13.69 -40.94 31.68
C SER A 438 -13.47 -39.56 31.04
N ALA A 439 -13.32 -38.52 31.86
CA ALA A 439 -13.09 -37.16 31.37
C ALA A 439 -11.87 -37.07 30.42
N GLU A 440 -10.77 -37.74 30.77
CA GLU A 440 -9.56 -37.78 29.94
C GLU A 440 -9.80 -38.50 28.61
N ARG A 441 -10.56 -39.60 28.62
CA ARG A 441 -10.87 -40.35 27.39
C ARG A 441 -11.86 -39.61 26.49
N LYS A 442 -12.80 -38.83 27.07
CA LYS A 442 -13.66 -37.91 26.32
C LYS A 442 -12.85 -36.80 25.67
N LEU A 443 -11.95 -36.17 26.43
CA LEU A 443 -11.06 -35.14 25.89
C LEU A 443 -10.22 -35.68 24.72
N ASN A 444 -9.59 -36.84 24.89
CA ASN A 444 -8.78 -37.45 23.85
C ASN A 444 -9.62 -37.79 22.60
N TRP A 445 -10.85 -38.30 22.80
CA TRP A 445 -11.81 -38.53 21.73
C TRP A 445 -12.18 -37.23 20.99
N ASP A 446 -12.51 -36.17 21.72
CA ASP A 446 -12.93 -34.90 21.12
C ASP A 446 -11.78 -34.23 20.36
N VAL A 447 -10.53 -34.39 20.81
CA VAL A 447 -9.35 -33.95 20.06
C VAL A 447 -9.18 -34.74 18.76
N HIS A 448 -9.45 -36.05 18.73
CA HIS A 448 -9.45 -36.82 17.47
C HIS A 448 -10.56 -36.35 16.50
N VAL A 449 -11.71 -35.89 17.01
CA VAL A 449 -12.75 -35.29 16.16
C VAL A 449 -12.25 -33.97 15.55
N VAL A 450 -11.60 -33.12 16.35
CA VAL A 450 -11.03 -31.85 15.87
C VAL A 450 -9.94 -32.11 14.82
N SER A 451 -9.02 -33.04 15.09
CA SER A 451 -7.98 -33.46 14.15
C SER A 451 -8.58 -34.01 12.85
N LEU A 452 -9.67 -34.78 12.91
CA LEU A 452 -10.37 -35.26 11.72
C LEU A 452 -10.96 -34.11 10.90
N CYS A 453 -11.64 -33.17 11.55
CA CYS A 453 -12.19 -31.98 10.88
C CYS A 453 -11.10 -31.13 10.24
N GLN A 454 -10.02 -30.85 10.97
CA GLN A 454 -8.89 -30.07 10.48
C GLN A 454 -8.23 -30.76 9.30
N SER A 455 -7.81 -32.01 9.46
CA SER A 455 -7.03 -32.70 8.43
C SER A 455 -7.86 -32.91 7.17
N SER A 456 -9.17 -33.14 7.28
CA SER A 456 -10.03 -33.18 6.09
C SER A 456 -10.15 -31.81 5.40
N LEU A 457 -10.40 -30.74 6.15
CA LEU A 457 -10.58 -29.40 5.58
C LEU A 457 -9.30 -28.87 4.94
N ILE A 458 -8.19 -28.87 5.68
CA ILE A 458 -6.96 -28.21 5.24
C ILE A 458 -6.33 -28.92 4.03
N ASN A 459 -6.46 -30.25 3.94
CA ASN A 459 -5.95 -30.99 2.79
C ASN A 459 -6.77 -30.73 1.53
N VAL A 460 -8.10 -30.63 1.65
CA VAL A 460 -8.97 -30.28 0.50
C VAL A 460 -8.63 -28.89 0.00
N LEU A 461 -8.51 -27.91 0.90
CA LEU A 461 -8.15 -26.54 0.54
C LEU A 461 -6.73 -26.46 -0.04
N ALA A 462 -5.74 -27.12 0.57
CA ALA A 462 -4.36 -27.12 0.07
C ALA A 462 -4.25 -27.75 -1.31
N LEU A 463 -4.93 -28.88 -1.56
CA LEU A 463 -4.98 -29.48 -2.90
C LEU A 463 -5.66 -28.56 -3.90
N TRP A 464 -6.79 -27.94 -3.53
CA TRP A 464 -7.48 -26.99 -4.40
C TRP A 464 -6.58 -25.79 -4.77
N VAL A 465 -5.90 -25.16 -3.79
CA VAL A 465 -4.91 -24.10 -4.06
C VAL A 465 -3.81 -24.62 -4.97
N MET A 466 -3.27 -25.81 -4.72
CA MET A 466 -2.22 -26.38 -5.58
C MET A 466 -2.65 -26.63 -7.03
N PHE A 467 -3.94 -26.86 -7.30
CA PHE A 467 -4.46 -27.09 -8.64
C PHE A 467 -4.94 -25.83 -9.35
N VAL A 468 -5.44 -24.83 -8.62
CA VAL A 468 -6.09 -23.64 -9.19
C VAL A 468 -5.18 -22.41 -9.15
N ASP A 469 -4.27 -22.31 -8.18
CA ASP A 469 -3.30 -21.20 -8.08
C ASP A 469 -2.16 -21.39 -9.11
N GLU A 470 -2.39 -20.87 -10.31
CA GLU A 470 -1.42 -20.94 -11.42
C GLU A 470 -0.16 -20.10 -11.13
N GLU A 471 -0.22 -19.05 -10.33
CA GLU A 471 0.97 -18.27 -9.93
C GLU A 471 1.90 -19.13 -9.09
N ARG A 472 1.36 -19.73 -8.03
CA ARG A 472 2.10 -20.64 -7.17
C ARG A 472 2.70 -21.79 -7.98
N LYS A 473 1.93 -22.39 -8.89
CA LYS A 473 2.35 -23.54 -9.69
C LYS A 473 3.53 -23.22 -10.62
N ASN A 474 3.60 -21.99 -11.13
CA ASN A 474 4.63 -21.55 -12.08
C ASN A 474 5.86 -20.91 -11.42
N MET A 475 5.93 -20.86 -10.08
CA MET A 475 7.05 -20.24 -9.35
C MET A 475 8.42 -20.89 -9.67
N THR A 476 9.41 -20.03 -9.98
CA THR A 476 10.82 -20.39 -10.12
C THR A 476 11.44 -20.85 -8.80
N ALA A 477 12.69 -21.34 -8.81
CA ALA A 477 13.37 -21.79 -7.58
C ALA A 477 13.51 -20.66 -6.54
N GLN A 478 13.75 -19.44 -7.00
CA GLN A 478 13.88 -18.27 -6.15
C GLN A 478 12.51 -17.83 -5.61
N GLU A 479 11.48 -17.80 -6.47
CA GLU A 479 10.11 -17.49 -6.07
C GLU A 479 9.51 -18.52 -5.10
N ARG A 480 9.87 -19.80 -5.19
CA ARG A 480 9.41 -20.78 -4.19
C ARG A 480 9.97 -20.52 -2.78
N VAL A 481 11.09 -19.80 -2.68
CA VAL A 481 11.71 -19.48 -1.39
C VAL A 481 11.21 -18.15 -0.85
N HIS A 482 11.01 -17.14 -1.69
CA HIS A 482 10.72 -15.78 -1.22
C HIS A 482 9.33 -15.28 -1.62
N GLY A 483 8.72 -15.96 -2.57
CA GLY A 483 7.45 -15.59 -3.16
C GLY A 483 6.27 -15.87 -2.24
N TYR A 484 5.17 -15.18 -2.53
CA TYR A 484 3.95 -15.16 -1.77
C TYR A 484 2.75 -15.15 -2.72
N THR A 485 1.72 -15.95 -2.42
CA THR A 485 0.38 -15.80 -2.99
C THR A 485 -0.65 -15.71 -1.87
N GLY A 486 -1.74 -14.99 -2.10
CA GLY A 486 -2.80 -14.83 -1.09
C GLY A 486 -3.41 -16.17 -0.68
N ALA A 487 -3.66 -17.06 -1.65
CA ALA A 487 -4.21 -18.38 -1.40
C ALA A 487 -3.27 -19.31 -0.61
N ALA A 488 -1.96 -19.25 -0.84
CA ALA A 488 -0.99 -19.98 -0.02
C ALA A 488 -0.87 -19.38 1.39
N GLY A 489 -0.94 -18.05 1.50
CA GLY A 489 -1.08 -17.33 2.76
C GLY A 489 -2.30 -17.77 3.57
N MET A 490 -3.45 -17.97 2.92
CA MET A 490 -4.66 -18.49 3.57
C MET A 490 -4.46 -19.86 4.21
N ILE A 491 -3.83 -20.80 3.48
CA ILE A 491 -3.52 -22.13 4.03
C ILE A 491 -2.59 -22.01 5.24
N GLN A 492 -1.62 -21.10 5.18
CA GLN A 492 -0.72 -20.81 6.29
C GLN A 492 -1.47 -20.25 7.51
N GLY A 493 -2.38 -19.30 7.30
CA GLY A 493 -3.23 -18.70 8.33
C GLY A 493 -4.09 -19.73 9.06
N LEU A 494 -4.84 -20.52 8.28
CA LEU A 494 -5.70 -21.58 8.80
C LEU A 494 -4.91 -22.65 9.56
N ALA A 495 -3.78 -23.10 9.02
CA ALA A 495 -2.91 -24.08 9.66
C ALA A 495 -2.29 -23.54 10.96
N THR A 496 -1.82 -22.29 10.97
CA THR A 496 -1.26 -21.64 12.17
C THR A 496 -2.30 -21.56 13.28
N GLY A 497 -3.55 -21.17 12.96
CA GLY A 497 -4.63 -21.12 13.93
C GLY A 497 -4.95 -22.50 14.56
N TYR A 498 -4.89 -23.58 13.77
CA TYR A 498 -5.03 -24.94 14.28
C TYR A 498 -3.87 -25.33 15.20
N PHE A 499 -2.62 -25.15 14.77
CA PHE A 499 -1.47 -25.57 15.58
C PHE A 499 -1.31 -24.72 16.84
N LEU A 500 -1.80 -23.47 16.83
CA LEU A 500 -1.93 -22.66 18.03
C LEU A 500 -2.95 -23.27 19.01
N TRP A 501 -4.09 -23.74 18.50
CA TRP A 501 -5.08 -24.46 19.30
C TRP A 501 -4.53 -25.80 19.83
N ASP A 502 -3.82 -26.56 18.99
CA ASP A 502 -3.23 -27.86 19.34
C ASP A 502 -2.15 -27.71 20.42
N LEU A 503 -1.31 -26.69 20.32
CA LEU A 503 -0.33 -26.35 21.36
C LEU A 503 -1.03 -26.00 22.67
N MET A 504 -2.07 -25.16 22.63
CA MET A 504 -2.80 -24.74 23.81
C MET A 504 -3.46 -25.93 24.52
N ILE A 505 -4.19 -26.78 23.78
CA ILE A 505 -4.89 -27.93 24.39
C ILE A 505 -3.90 -28.97 24.93
N THR A 506 -2.77 -29.15 24.26
CA THR A 506 -1.70 -30.06 24.70
C THR A 506 -1.02 -29.55 25.96
N LEU A 507 -0.69 -28.26 26.04
CA LEU A 507 -0.11 -27.62 27.23
C LEU A 507 -1.05 -27.72 28.44
N GLN A 508 -2.34 -27.53 28.24
CA GLN A 508 -3.34 -27.65 29.30
C GLN A 508 -3.49 -29.09 29.82
N ASN A 509 -3.14 -30.09 29.00
CA ASN A 509 -3.41 -31.51 29.28
C ASN A 509 -2.16 -32.38 29.04
N LEU A 510 -0.99 -31.91 29.48
CA LEU A 510 0.29 -32.60 29.23
C LEU A 510 0.36 -34.03 29.75
N ARG A 511 -0.34 -34.33 30.85
CA ARG A 511 -0.43 -35.71 31.39
C ARG A 511 -1.17 -36.67 30.46
N VAL A 512 -2.12 -36.17 29.68
CA VAL A 512 -2.94 -36.97 28.77
C VAL A 512 -2.23 -37.21 27.43
N PHE A 513 -1.58 -36.17 26.89
CA PHE A 513 -0.98 -36.22 25.55
C PHE A 513 0.52 -36.53 25.53
N GLY A 514 1.22 -36.23 26.62
CA GLY A 514 2.65 -36.47 26.77
C GLY A 514 3.55 -35.49 26.00
N ILE A 515 4.85 -35.61 26.25
CA ILE A 515 5.88 -34.70 25.72
C ILE A 515 6.04 -34.83 24.20
N GLY A 516 5.78 -36.01 23.63
CA GLY A 516 5.88 -36.23 22.18
C GLY A 516 4.90 -35.37 21.38
N MET A 517 3.65 -35.29 21.83
CA MET A 517 2.64 -34.42 21.20
C MET A 517 2.96 -32.94 21.41
N LEU A 518 3.49 -32.56 22.59
CA LEU A 518 3.92 -31.19 22.83
C LEU A 518 5.03 -30.74 21.86
N ALA A 519 6.02 -31.61 21.64
CA ALA A 519 7.09 -31.35 20.69
C ALA A 519 6.54 -31.19 19.27
N HIS A 520 5.62 -32.07 18.86
CA HIS A 520 4.94 -31.97 17.57
C HIS A 520 4.19 -30.64 17.41
N ALA A 521 3.32 -30.28 18.35
CA ALA A 521 2.52 -29.06 18.28
C ALA A 521 3.40 -27.79 18.25
N THR A 522 4.48 -27.78 19.04
CA THR A 522 5.44 -26.67 19.06
C THR A 522 6.19 -26.55 17.73
N SER A 523 6.72 -27.66 17.20
CA SER A 523 7.44 -27.65 15.92
C SER A 523 6.52 -27.26 14.76
N ALA A 524 5.29 -27.76 14.73
CA ALA A 524 4.32 -27.42 13.69
C ALA A 524 3.97 -25.92 13.75
N LEU A 525 3.66 -25.39 14.93
CA LEU A 525 3.35 -23.96 15.09
C LEU A 525 4.52 -23.07 14.64
N LEU A 526 5.76 -23.41 14.99
CA LEU A 526 6.94 -22.63 14.60
C LEU A 526 7.13 -22.62 13.07
N VAL A 527 7.05 -23.79 12.43
CA VAL A 527 7.23 -23.91 10.97
C VAL A 527 6.18 -23.11 10.22
N PHE A 528 4.91 -23.19 10.63
CA PHE A 528 3.83 -22.43 10.00
C PHE A 528 3.88 -20.93 10.34
N SER A 529 4.31 -20.56 11.55
CA SER A 529 4.51 -19.15 11.90
C SER A 529 5.63 -18.50 11.09
N PHE A 530 6.71 -19.24 10.78
CA PHE A 530 7.81 -18.70 9.99
C PHE A 530 7.45 -18.43 8.53
N GLY A 531 6.43 -19.08 7.95
CA GLY A 531 6.00 -18.75 6.59
C GLY A 531 5.21 -17.45 6.45
N PHE A 532 5.01 -16.69 7.56
CA PHE A 532 4.63 -15.27 7.48
C PHE A 532 5.80 -14.32 7.21
N ARG A 533 7.04 -14.84 7.27
CA ARG A 533 8.21 -14.18 6.67
C ARG A 533 8.18 -14.41 5.15
N PRO A 534 8.89 -13.62 4.33
CA PRO A 534 9.14 -13.91 2.92
C PRO A 534 10.08 -15.12 2.76
N PHE A 535 9.63 -16.27 3.27
CA PHE A 535 10.41 -17.48 3.42
C PHE A 535 9.49 -18.70 3.30
N VAL A 536 9.69 -19.48 2.23
CA VAL A 536 9.11 -20.78 1.89
C VAL A 536 7.58 -20.87 1.98
N ASN A 537 6.86 -19.77 1.73
CA ASN A 537 5.39 -19.74 1.74
C ASN A 537 4.78 -20.76 0.74
N PHE A 538 5.39 -20.92 -0.45
CA PHE A 538 5.05 -21.96 -1.42
C PHE A 538 4.95 -23.36 -0.80
N TYR A 539 5.84 -23.67 0.15
CA TYR A 539 5.94 -24.98 0.78
C TYR A 539 4.91 -25.22 1.89
N GLY A 540 4.19 -24.18 2.35
CA GLY A 540 3.08 -24.32 3.31
C GLY A 540 2.01 -25.30 2.81
N CYS A 541 1.48 -25.07 1.59
CA CYS A 541 0.53 -25.99 0.95
C CYS A 541 1.11 -27.38 0.66
N THR A 542 2.43 -27.48 0.53
CA THR A 542 3.10 -28.75 0.20
C THR A 542 3.26 -29.64 1.43
N PHE A 543 3.74 -29.08 2.55
CA PHE A 543 4.03 -29.83 3.76
C PHE A 543 2.80 -30.07 4.63
N ILE A 544 1.76 -29.22 4.53
CA ILE A 544 0.49 -29.49 5.21
C ILE A 544 -0.16 -30.79 4.73
N LEU A 545 0.15 -31.26 3.51
CA LEU A 545 -0.32 -32.57 2.99
C LEU A 545 0.19 -33.78 3.78
N TYR A 546 1.10 -33.62 4.74
CA TYR A 546 1.44 -34.69 5.69
C TYR A 546 0.23 -35.11 6.52
N GLU A 547 -0.73 -34.20 6.69
CA GLU A 547 -2.00 -34.46 7.34
C GLU A 547 -2.94 -35.34 6.50
N LEU A 548 -2.64 -35.63 5.23
CA LEU A 548 -3.53 -36.42 4.36
C LEU A 548 -3.74 -37.86 4.86
N SER A 549 -2.80 -38.36 5.65
CA SER A 549 -2.93 -39.66 6.35
C SER A 549 -3.72 -39.58 7.67
N SER A 550 -3.87 -38.40 8.26
CA SER A 550 -4.47 -38.18 9.59
C SER A 550 -5.96 -38.54 9.66
N PRO A 551 -6.81 -38.36 8.63
CA PRO A 551 -8.18 -38.85 8.66
C PRO A 551 -8.26 -40.37 8.88
N PHE A 552 -7.43 -41.13 8.16
CA PHE A 552 -7.38 -42.59 8.31
C PHE A 552 -6.81 -42.99 9.66
N LEU A 553 -5.86 -42.23 10.22
CA LEU A 553 -5.34 -42.47 11.57
C LEU A 553 -6.44 -42.28 12.61
N ASN A 554 -7.21 -41.19 12.52
CA ASN A 554 -8.33 -40.91 13.40
C ASN A 554 -9.41 -42.00 13.32
N PHE A 555 -9.81 -42.42 12.12
CA PHE A 555 -10.75 -43.54 11.96
C PHE A 555 -10.20 -44.87 12.51
N HIS A 556 -8.90 -45.13 12.33
CA HIS A 556 -8.27 -46.33 12.87
C HIS A 556 -8.33 -46.35 14.40
N TRP A 557 -8.09 -45.19 15.02
CA TRP A 557 -8.20 -45.00 16.47
C TRP A 557 -9.65 -45.11 16.96
N PHE A 558 -10.62 -44.52 16.25
CA PHE A 558 -12.04 -44.65 16.60
C PHE A 558 -12.49 -46.11 16.56
N PHE A 559 -12.09 -46.88 15.54
CA PHE A 559 -12.40 -48.32 15.50
C PHE A 559 -11.83 -49.07 16.71
N ASP A 560 -10.64 -48.72 17.18
CA ASP A 560 -10.09 -49.31 18.41
C ASP A 560 -10.91 -48.96 19.65
N LYS A 561 -11.34 -47.71 19.79
CA LYS A 561 -12.11 -47.25 20.97
C LYS A 561 -13.59 -47.64 20.95
N LEU A 562 -14.10 -48.04 19.79
CA LEU A 562 -15.46 -48.59 19.60
C LEU A 562 -15.51 -50.12 19.71
N ASP A 563 -14.41 -50.76 20.14
CA ASP A 563 -14.27 -52.23 20.22
C ASP A 563 -14.46 -52.94 18.86
N MET A 564 -14.15 -52.24 17.76
CA MET A 564 -14.19 -52.78 16.39
C MET A 564 -12.82 -53.29 15.94
N THR A 565 -11.92 -53.58 16.88
CA THR A 565 -10.57 -54.06 16.57
C THR A 565 -10.61 -55.42 15.89
N GLY A 566 -9.98 -55.53 14.71
CA GLY A 566 -9.98 -56.72 13.86
C GLY A 566 -11.13 -56.81 12.86
N SER A 567 -12.05 -55.83 12.84
CA SER A 567 -13.14 -55.77 11.86
C SER A 567 -12.65 -55.49 10.42
N LYS A 568 -13.44 -55.89 9.42
CA LYS A 568 -13.15 -55.59 7.99
C LYS A 568 -12.99 -54.08 7.73
N PRO A 569 -13.84 -53.18 8.28
CA PRO A 569 -13.64 -51.73 8.14
C PRO A 569 -12.31 -51.24 8.70
N GLN A 570 -11.90 -51.72 9.89
CA GLN A 570 -10.60 -51.33 10.46
C GLN A 570 -9.42 -51.83 9.61
N LEU A 571 -9.54 -53.02 9.01
CA LEU A 571 -8.52 -53.56 8.10
C LEU A 571 -8.40 -52.70 6.83
N TYR A 572 -9.51 -52.42 6.14
CA TYR A 572 -9.48 -51.58 4.93
C TYR A 572 -8.96 -50.18 5.22
N ASN A 573 -9.39 -49.57 6.33
CA ASN A 573 -8.88 -48.29 6.78
C ASN A 573 -7.39 -48.36 7.16
N GLY A 574 -6.94 -49.45 7.77
CA GLY A 574 -5.52 -49.68 8.07
C GLY A 574 -4.65 -49.79 6.82
N ILE A 575 -5.14 -50.43 5.76
CA ILE A 575 -4.47 -50.48 4.46
C ILE A 575 -4.43 -49.07 3.84
N ALA A 576 -5.54 -48.34 3.85
CA ALA A 576 -5.61 -46.97 3.36
C ALA A 576 -4.67 -46.04 4.14
N LEU A 577 -4.61 -46.18 5.47
CA LEU A 577 -3.68 -45.46 6.35
C LEU A 577 -2.22 -45.73 5.96
N LEU A 578 -1.82 -47.00 5.83
CA LEU A 578 -0.44 -47.34 5.44
C LEU A 578 -0.09 -46.81 4.06
N PHE A 579 -1.00 -46.95 3.10
CA PHE A 579 -0.81 -46.47 1.74
C PHE A 579 -0.68 -44.94 1.70
N THR A 580 -1.64 -44.22 2.29
CA THR A 580 -1.61 -42.75 2.31
C THR A 580 -0.41 -42.23 3.09
N PHE A 581 -0.07 -42.80 4.25
CA PHE A 581 1.10 -42.43 5.03
C PHE A 581 2.39 -42.62 4.21
N PHE A 582 2.55 -43.76 3.55
CA PHE A 582 3.69 -44.03 2.67
C PHE A 582 3.78 -43.00 1.52
N CYS A 583 2.68 -42.76 0.81
CA CYS A 583 2.66 -41.86 -0.33
C CYS A 583 2.89 -40.39 0.05
N CYS A 584 2.15 -39.84 1.02
CA CYS A 584 2.23 -38.41 1.35
C CYS A 584 3.44 -38.04 2.21
N ARG A 585 3.84 -38.90 3.15
CA ARG A 585 4.94 -38.60 4.09
C ARG A 585 6.29 -39.12 3.62
N LEU A 586 6.38 -40.37 3.17
CA LEU A 586 7.67 -40.97 2.81
C LEU A 586 8.08 -40.62 1.38
N VAL A 587 7.19 -40.78 0.40
CA VAL A 587 7.53 -40.51 -1.01
C VAL A 587 7.47 -39.01 -1.30
N TRP A 588 6.27 -38.42 -1.23
CA TRP A 588 6.07 -37.02 -1.53
C TRP A 588 6.82 -36.11 -0.56
N GLY A 589 6.73 -36.39 0.74
CA GLY A 589 7.40 -35.59 1.76
C GLY A 589 8.92 -35.58 1.65
N THR A 590 9.55 -36.73 1.40
CA THR A 590 11.01 -36.77 1.19
C THR A 590 11.41 -36.02 -0.09
N TYR A 591 10.66 -36.20 -1.19
CA TYR A 591 10.93 -35.47 -2.43
C TYR A 591 10.86 -33.95 -2.22
N GLN A 592 9.82 -33.46 -1.56
CA GLN A 592 9.63 -32.03 -1.32
C GLN A 592 10.61 -31.47 -0.29
N SER A 593 11.01 -32.29 0.69
CA SER A 593 12.10 -31.97 1.62
C SER A 593 13.41 -31.75 0.85
N LEU A 594 13.81 -32.68 -0.03
CA LEU A 594 15.00 -32.48 -0.86
C LEU A 594 14.90 -31.23 -1.75
N ARG A 595 13.70 -30.95 -2.30
CA ARG A 595 13.46 -29.76 -3.13
C ARG A 595 13.61 -28.45 -2.35
N VAL A 596 13.01 -28.34 -1.16
CA VAL A 596 13.14 -27.11 -0.33
C VAL A 596 14.59 -26.90 0.12
N TYR A 597 15.31 -27.98 0.43
CA TYR A 597 16.75 -27.91 0.71
C TYR A 597 17.54 -27.36 -0.48
N GLN A 598 17.27 -27.84 -1.70
CA GLN A 598 17.93 -27.36 -2.91
C GLN A 598 17.60 -25.89 -3.20
N ASP A 599 16.33 -25.50 -3.08
CA ASP A 599 15.90 -24.14 -3.39
C ASP A 599 16.44 -23.14 -2.34
N VAL A 600 16.40 -23.47 -1.05
CA VAL A 600 17.02 -22.65 0.01
C VAL A 600 18.54 -22.59 -0.15
N TRP A 601 19.21 -23.72 -0.44
CA TRP A 601 20.67 -23.74 -0.67
C TRP A 601 21.08 -22.88 -1.85
N ARG A 602 20.34 -22.93 -2.97
CA ARG A 602 20.57 -22.09 -4.15
C ARG A 602 20.40 -20.61 -3.82
N SER A 603 19.34 -20.25 -3.09
CA SER A 603 19.13 -18.87 -2.67
C SER A 603 20.26 -18.38 -1.74
N MET A 604 20.77 -19.23 -0.84
CA MET A 604 21.89 -18.87 0.06
C MET A 604 23.26 -18.74 -0.65
N HIS A 605 23.47 -19.37 -1.81
CA HIS A 605 24.77 -19.38 -2.53
C HIS A 605 24.81 -18.50 -3.78
N ASN A 606 23.67 -18.03 -4.26
CA ASN A 606 23.63 -17.00 -5.29
C ASN A 606 23.95 -15.64 -4.63
N GLN A 607 25.16 -15.10 -4.83
CA GLN A 607 25.41 -13.69 -4.54
C GLN A 607 24.57 -12.81 -5.48
N PRO A 608 24.11 -11.62 -5.05
CA PRO A 608 23.46 -10.68 -5.96
C PRO A 608 24.46 -10.35 -7.08
N SER A 609 24.09 -10.63 -8.33
CA SER A 609 24.91 -10.33 -9.50
C SER A 609 25.20 -8.83 -9.55
N SER A 610 26.32 -8.42 -8.98
CA SER A 610 26.95 -7.12 -9.19
C SER A 610 27.67 -7.14 -10.53
N SER A 611 26.95 -7.39 -11.63
CA SER A 611 27.44 -7.33 -13.01
C SER A 611 26.36 -7.81 -14.00
N ALA A 612 25.46 -6.91 -14.39
CA ALA A 612 24.81 -7.03 -15.69
C ALA A 612 25.87 -6.70 -16.78
N SER A 613 26.75 -7.66 -17.06
CA SER A 613 27.62 -7.58 -18.23
C SER A 613 26.72 -7.62 -19.47
N ILE A 614 26.67 -6.50 -20.20
CA ILE A 614 26.00 -6.38 -21.49
C ILE A 614 26.59 -7.45 -22.43
N ASN A 615 25.76 -8.40 -22.84
CA ASN A 615 26.15 -9.44 -23.78
C ASN A 615 26.06 -8.87 -25.21
N ILE A 616 27.17 -8.32 -25.69
CA ILE A 616 27.29 -7.56 -26.95
C ILE A 616 26.93 -8.40 -28.18
N ASP A 617 27.00 -9.74 -28.10
CA ASP A 617 26.72 -10.64 -29.21
C ASP A 617 25.23 -10.69 -29.61
N ALA A 618 24.31 -10.25 -28.74
CA ALA A 618 22.88 -10.22 -29.03
C ALA A 618 22.44 -9.06 -29.96
N LEU A 619 23.27 -8.01 -30.12
CA LEU A 619 22.96 -6.88 -31.02
C LEU A 619 23.17 -7.19 -32.51
N ALA A 620 23.92 -8.24 -32.85
CA ALA A 620 24.30 -8.51 -34.24
C ALA A 620 23.21 -9.20 -35.07
N ASN A 621 22.21 -9.83 -34.44
CA ASN A 621 21.29 -10.74 -35.13
C ASN A 621 19.86 -10.22 -35.36
N GLY A 622 19.60 -8.92 -35.15
CA GLY A 622 18.42 -8.23 -35.71
C GLY A 622 17.06 -8.90 -35.47
N THR A 623 16.84 -9.55 -34.33
CA THR A 623 15.52 -10.07 -33.94
C THR A 623 14.69 -8.98 -33.25
N ALA A 624 13.38 -9.19 -33.11
CA ALA A 624 12.44 -8.25 -32.47
C ALA A 624 12.92 -7.68 -31.11
N SER A 625 13.79 -8.41 -30.40
CA SER A 625 14.47 -7.96 -29.18
C SER A 625 15.38 -6.74 -29.33
N ALA A 626 15.89 -6.47 -30.54
CA ALA A 626 16.75 -5.32 -30.83
C ALA A 626 15.96 -4.01 -31.03
N LEU A 627 14.69 -4.11 -31.42
CA LEU A 627 13.81 -2.93 -31.55
C LEU A 627 13.36 -2.41 -30.18
N ASP A 628 13.10 -3.31 -29.23
CA ASP A 628 12.71 -2.94 -27.86
C ASP A 628 13.85 -2.27 -27.08
N ALA A 629 15.09 -2.69 -27.32
CA ALA A 629 16.28 -2.06 -26.73
C ALA A 629 16.54 -0.64 -27.26
N ALA A 630 16.24 -0.37 -28.54
CA ALA A 630 16.36 0.97 -29.14
C ALA A 630 15.25 1.94 -28.67
N ALA A 631 14.11 1.41 -28.20
CA ALA A 631 12.99 2.16 -27.61
C ALA A 631 13.15 2.42 -26.09
N GLY A 632 14.33 2.17 -25.52
CA GLY A 632 14.63 2.45 -24.11
C GLY A 632 13.96 1.51 -23.11
N HIS A 633 13.48 0.34 -23.56
CA HIS A 633 13.00 -0.68 -22.63
C HIS A 633 14.21 -1.44 -22.11
N SER A 634 14.54 -1.22 -20.83
CA SER A 634 15.66 -1.89 -20.18
C SER A 634 15.39 -3.40 -20.18
N ALA A 635 16.31 -4.17 -20.77
CA ALA A 635 16.40 -5.61 -20.55
C ALA A 635 16.88 -5.85 -19.10
N THR A 636 15.97 -5.71 -18.14
CA THR A 636 16.15 -6.06 -16.73
C THR A 636 15.14 -7.14 -16.37
N PRO A 637 15.53 -8.18 -15.59
CA PRO A 637 14.67 -9.31 -15.32
C PRO A 637 13.47 -8.89 -14.46
N ILE A 638 12.29 -9.06 -15.05
CA ILE A 638 10.97 -9.23 -14.48
C ILE A 638 10.95 -9.25 -12.94
N HIS A 639 10.69 -8.10 -12.31
CA HIS A 639 10.31 -8.05 -10.89
C HIS A 639 8.90 -8.62 -10.77
N ASN A 640 8.82 -9.85 -10.27
CA ASN A 640 7.62 -10.66 -10.16
C ASN A 640 6.76 -10.19 -8.95
N ASP A 641 5.48 -9.83 -9.13
CA ASP A 641 4.56 -9.46 -8.03
C ASP A 641 4.50 -10.52 -6.91
N ILE A 642 4.80 -11.77 -7.27
CA ILE A 642 5.02 -12.91 -6.37
C ILE A 642 6.04 -12.60 -5.26
N MET A 643 7.08 -11.82 -5.56
CA MET A 643 8.22 -11.55 -4.66
C MET A 643 8.06 -10.27 -3.82
N ARG A 644 6.88 -9.64 -3.81
CA ARG A 644 6.63 -8.30 -3.22
C ARG A 644 7.04 -8.10 -1.75
N PHE A 645 7.18 -9.18 -0.96
CA PHE A 645 7.58 -9.10 0.45
C PHE A 645 9.06 -9.42 0.70
N ALA A 646 9.82 -9.74 -0.35
CA ALA A 646 11.23 -10.10 -0.26
C ALA A 646 12.11 -8.83 -0.22
N ASN A 647 12.19 -8.16 0.93
CA ASN A 647 12.84 -6.84 1.04
C ASN A 647 14.39 -6.83 1.01
N ASP A 648 15.04 -7.96 0.83
CA ASP A 648 16.42 -8.14 0.40
C ASP A 648 16.51 -9.65 0.11
N GLU A 649 17.14 -10.10 -0.98
CA GLU A 649 17.27 -11.53 -1.34
C GLU A 649 18.20 -12.32 -0.39
N PHE A 650 18.16 -12.00 0.90
CA PHE A 650 19.01 -12.56 1.94
C PHE A 650 18.19 -13.37 2.94
N ILE A 651 18.42 -14.68 2.96
CA ILE A 651 17.89 -15.58 4.00
C ILE A 651 18.86 -15.54 5.18
N PRO A 652 18.43 -15.10 6.38
CA PRO A 652 19.28 -15.21 7.56
C PRO A 652 19.69 -16.67 7.78
N LEU A 653 20.99 -16.94 7.93
CA LEU A 653 21.52 -18.31 8.08
C LEU A 653 20.79 -19.08 9.19
N TRP A 654 20.50 -18.43 10.31
CA TRP A 654 19.76 -19.03 11.43
C TRP A 654 18.36 -19.50 11.02
N LEU A 655 17.66 -18.76 10.16
CA LEU A 655 16.31 -19.10 9.71
C LEU A 655 16.35 -20.33 8.80
N GLY A 656 17.28 -20.34 7.84
CA GLY A 656 17.52 -21.48 6.96
C GLY A 656 17.87 -22.74 7.75
N PHE A 657 18.86 -22.66 8.66
CA PHE A 657 19.26 -23.81 9.48
C PHE A 657 18.15 -24.30 10.42
N THR A 658 17.38 -23.39 11.02
CA THR A 658 16.28 -23.78 11.93
C THR A 658 15.16 -24.49 11.17
N TYR A 659 14.77 -23.97 10.00
CA TYR A 659 13.72 -24.57 9.19
C TYR A 659 14.14 -25.93 8.61
N LEU A 660 15.33 -25.99 7.98
CA LEU A 660 15.86 -27.22 7.41
C LEU A 660 16.09 -28.26 8.51
N GLY A 661 16.71 -27.89 9.63
CA GLY A 661 16.87 -28.78 10.78
C GLY A 661 15.55 -29.36 11.29
N SER A 662 14.50 -28.52 11.42
CA SER A 662 13.16 -28.96 11.82
C SER A 662 12.55 -29.92 10.80
N ASN A 663 12.70 -29.62 9.50
CA ASN A 663 12.21 -30.47 8.42
C ASN A 663 12.91 -31.84 8.40
N LEU A 664 14.22 -31.92 8.63
CA LEU A 664 14.96 -33.17 8.74
C LEU A 664 14.45 -34.05 9.88
N VAL A 665 14.25 -33.45 11.07
CA VAL A 665 13.75 -34.15 12.25
C VAL A 665 12.36 -34.71 11.97
N LEU A 666 11.44 -33.89 11.45
CA LEU A 666 10.08 -34.32 11.10
C LEU A 666 10.08 -35.43 10.05
N ASN A 667 10.93 -35.34 9.03
CA ASN A 667 11.00 -36.38 8.00
C ASN A 667 11.58 -37.70 8.57
N THR A 668 12.61 -37.62 9.42
CA THR A 668 13.18 -38.80 10.10
C THR A 668 12.15 -39.49 11.00
N LEU A 669 11.35 -38.69 11.72
CA LEU A 669 10.24 -39.22 12.54
C LEU A 669 9.19 -39.93 11.69
N ASN A 670 8.90 -39.47 10.47
CA ASN A 670 7.96 -40.17 9.58
C ASN A 670 8.46 -41.58 9.21
N PHE A 671 9.75 -41.75 8.92
CA PHE A 671 10.33 -43.07 8.67
C PHE A 671 10.27 -43.96 9.92
N TYR A 672 10.58 -43.40 11.09
CA TYR A 672 10.48 -44.11 12.36
C TYR A 672 9.06 -44.62 12.62
N TRP A 673 8.05 -43.74 12.50
CA TRP A 673 6.65 -44.08 12.74
C TRP A 673 6.12 -45.08 11.72
N PHE A 674 6.49 -44.96 10.43
CA PHE A 674 6.14 -45.97 9.44
C PHE A 674 6.74 -47.34 9.79
N GLY A 675 8.01 -47.38 10.22
CA GLY A 675 8.64 -48.59 10.72
C GLY A 675 7.87 -49.22 11.88
N LYS A 676 7.40 -48.39 12.82
CA LYS A 676 6.55 -48.84 13.94
C LYS A 676 5.18 -49.34 13.49
N MET A 677 4.56 -48.71 12.50
CA MET A 677 3.30 -49.17 11.91
C MET A 677 3.48 -50.55 11.24
N ILE A 678 4.56 -50.74 10.48
CA ILE A 678 4.88 -52.04 9.86
C ILE A 678 5.20 -53.10 10.94
N GLU A 679 5.92 -52.74 12.00
CA GLU A 679 6.18 -53.63 13.14
C GLU A 679 4.86 -54.08 13.81
N ALA A 680 3.93 -53.15 14.01
CA ALA A 680 2.61 -53.43 14.59
C ALA A 680 1.77 -54.34 13.68
N VAL A 681 1.80 -54.12 12.37
CA VAL A 681 1.13 -54.99 11.38
C VAL A 681 1.78 -56.38 11.37
N ARG A 682 3.11 -56.45 11.35
CA ARG A 682 3.86 -57.72 11.37
C ARG A 682 3.56 -58.53 12.63
N LYS A 683 3.43 -57.88 13.79
CA LYS A 683 3.03 -58.54 15.06
C LYS A 683 1.62 -59.16 14.98
N ARG A 684 0.74 -58.69 14.10
CA ARG A 684 -0.59 -59.31 13.87
C ARG A 684 -0.55 -60.54 12.97
N PHE A 685 0.51 -60.71 12.16
CA PHE A 685 0.66 -61.83 11.22
C PHE A 685 1.72 -62.85 11.64
N GLN A 686 2.52 -62.56 12.67
CA GLN A 686 3.38 -63.58 13.29
C GLN A 686 2.50 -64.49 14.17
N PRO A 687 2.43 -65.80 13.90
CA PRO A 687 1.76 -66.72 14.81
C PRO A 687 2.46 -66.63 16.17
N THR A 688 1.66 -66.52 17.24
CA THR A 688 2.12 -66.61 18.62
C THR A 688 2.99 -67.86 18.74
N LYS A 689 4.27 -67.72 19.10
CA LYS A 689 5.08 -68.88 19.49
C LYS A 689 4.36 -69.56 20.65
N GLU A 690 3.86 -70.77 20.43
CA GLU A 690 3.44 -71.66 21.51
C GLU A 690 4.61 -71.86 22.47
N GLY A 691 4.38 -71.70 23.78
CA GLY A 691 5.38 -72.05 24.79
C GLY A 691 5.32 -71.31 26.11
N ARG A 692 4.20 -71.42 26.84
CA ARG A 692 4.23 -71.72 28.29
C ARG A 692 2.81 -72.10 28.74
N GLN A 693 2.58 -73.41 28.81
CA GLN A 693 1.56 -73.98 29.68
C GLN A 693 1.69 -73.32 31.06
N LYS A 694 0.61 -72.72 31.55
CA LYS A 694 0.39 -72.68 32.99
C LYS A 694 0.03 -74.12 33.38
N ASP A 695 1.01 -74.88 33.83
CA ASP A 695 0.77 -76.13 34.50
C ASP A 695 -0.17 -75.87 35.67
N LYS A 696 -1.34 -76.51 35.63
CA LYS A 696 -2.21 -76.62 36.81
C LYS A 696 -1.46 -77.47 37.83
N ALA A 697 -1.33 -76.98 39.06
CA ALA A 697 -0.93 -77.82 40.19
C ALA A 697 -1.88 -79.03 40.29
N ILE A 698 -1.34 -80.24 40.14
CA ILE A 698 -2.09 -81.49 40.25
C ILE A 698 -2.04 -81.94 41.71
N ALA A 699 -3.17 -81.92 42.41
CA ALA A 699 -3.30 -82.58 43.71
C ALA A 699 -3.47 -84.09 43.49
N ILE A 700 -2.49 -84.89 43.89
CA ILE A 700 -2.57 -86.35 43.81
C ILE A 700 -3.25 -86.88 45.08
N LYS A 701 -4.46 -87.43 44.93
CA LYS A 701 -5.09 -88.29 45.94
C LYS A 701 -4.61 -89.72 45.69
N SER A 702 -3.94 -90.34 46.67
CA SER A 702 -3.79 -91.79 46.70
C SER A 702 -4.52 -92.38 47.90
N THR A 703 -5.23 -93.47 47.67
CA THR A 703 -5.96 -94.22 48.69
C THR A 703 -5.21 -95.54 48.88
N GLY A 704 -4.62 -95.75 50.06
CA GLY A 704 -3.97 -97.02 50.40
C GLY A 704 -5.00 -98.08 50.80
N ALA A 705 -4.63 -99.36 50.71
CA ALA A 705 -5.49 -100.53 50.92
C ALA A 705 -6.16 -100.66 52.31
N ASN A 706 -5.94 -99.72 53.24
CA ASN A 706 -6.64 -99.62 54.53
C ASN A 706 -7.62 -98.42 54.60
N GLY A 707 -8.03 -97.85 53.47
CA GLY A 707 -9.13 -96.88 53.39
C GLY A 707 -8.83 -95.45 53.87
N LYS A 708 -7.56 -95.08 54.12
CA LYS A 708 -7.19 -93.66 54.40
C LYS A 708 -6.53 -93.00 53.19
N THR A 709 -7.08 -91.85 52.80
CA THR A 709 -6.60 -91.01 51.68
C THR A 709 -5.65 -89.92 52.18
N ARG A 710 -4.49 -89.75 51.54
CA ARG A 710 -3.53 -88.66 51.82
C ARG A 710 -3.36 -87.79 50.56
N ILE A 711 -3.31 -86.47 50.72
CA ILE A 711 -3.08 -85.50 49.65
C ILE A 711 -1.79 -84.74 50.00
N SER A 712 -0.83 -84.74 49.09
CA SER A 712 0.40 -83.94 49.21
C SER A 712 0.56 -83.05 47.98
N VAL A 713 0.87 -81.77 48.23
CA VAL A 713 1.16 -80.75 47.22
C VAL A 713 2.62 -80.36 47.40
N GLU A 714 3.45 -80.52 46.37
CA GLU A 714 4.84 -80.03 46.39
C GLU A 714 4.84 -78.53 46.08
N GLU A 715 5.30 -77.73 47.05
CA GLU A 715 5.65 -76.32 46.85
C GLU A 715 7.10 -76.23 46.37
N SER A 716 7.33 -75.55 45.24
CA SER A 716 8.63 -74.96 44.94
C SER A 716 8.51 -73.44 44.99
N GLU A 717 9.37 -72.83 45.81
CA GLU A 717 9.35 -71.42 46.19
C GLU A 717 9.55 -70.49 44.99
N VAL A 718 8.62 -69.54 44.80
CA VAL A 718 8.85 -68.35 43.98
C VAL A 718 8.52 -67.10 44.79
N ARG A 719 9.58 -66.33 45.06
CA ARG A 719 9.63 -64.98 45.62
C ARG A 719 8.59 -64.05 44.97
N ARG A 720 7.76 -63.41 45.80
CA ARG A 720 6.87 -62.28 45.46
C ARG A 720 7.60 -61.18 44.67
N ARG A 721 6.99 -60.69 43.59
CA ARG A 721 6.93 -59.25 43.27
C ARG A 721 5.52 -58.83 42.85
N LYS A 722 5.15 -57.66 43.36
CA LYS A 722 3.85 -56.96 43.33
C LYS A 722 3.40 -56.56 41.91
N ALA A 723 2.08 -56.40 41.79
CA ALA A 723 1.39 -55.65 40.75
C ALA A 723 1.92 -54.21 40.58
N LEU A 724 1.92 -53.76 39.32
CA LEU A 724 1.99 -52.37 38.83
C LEU A 724 0.86 -52.35 37.78
N ASP A 725 -0.28 -51.67 37.92
CA ASP A 725 -0.54 -50.24 38.16
C ASP A 725 0.23 -49.35 37.18
N ASP A 726 -0.37 -49.17 35.99
CA ASP A 726 0.12 -48.28 34.95
C ASP A 726 -0.29 -46.84 35.30
N ASN A 727 0.64 -46.11 35.93
CA ASN A 727 0.64 -44.66 36.06
C ASN A 727 2.10 -44.15 36.04
N GLU A 728 2.51 -43.54 34.91
CA GLU A 728 3.63 -42.57 34.71
C GLU A 728 5.06 -42.94 35.22
N PRO A 729 6.16 -42.12 35.09
CA PRO A 729 6.58 -41.06 34.15
C PRO A 729 8.05 -41.22 33.59
N ILE A 730 8.40 -40.27 32.70
CA ILE A 730 9.72 -39.68 32.29
C ILE A 730 11.03 -40.09 33.02
N ALA A 731 12.13 -40.33 32.26
CA ALA A 731 13.53 -39.85 32.47
C ALA A 731 14.43 -40.33 31.29
N ALA A 732 15.04 -39.49 30.46
CA ALA A 732 16.21 -38.60 30.63
C ALA A 732 17.60 -39.29 30.53
N VAL A 733 18.54 -38.56 29.92
CA VAL A 733 20.02 -38.74 29.80
C VAL A 733 20.53 -39.45 28.53
N SER A 734 20.79 -38.67 27.48
CA SER A 734 22.12 -38.09 27.19
C SER A 734 22.03 -37.13 26.00
#